data_AF-A0A525HD17-F1
#
_entry.id   AF-A0A525HD17-F1
#
_cell.length_a   1.000
_cell.length_b   1.000
_cell.length_c   1.000
_cell.angle_alpha   90.00
_cell.angle_beta   90.00
_cell.angle_gamma   90.00
#
_symmetry.space_group_name_H-M   'P 1'
#
loop_
_entity.id
_entity.type
_entity.pdbx_description
1 polymer ?
#
loop_
_entity_poly.entity_id
_entity_poly.type
_entity_poly.pdbx_seq_one_letter_code
_entity_poly.pdbx_strand_id
1 'polypeptide(L)'
;MVRLAQALLAVVALALPGAAVAQTSASPYLSAVRYDDIDRVVGTIAPDADGVTPFSYPATRTTYNDTTNTVTVETGALSAWQSETVAPSDWTGFTPFSKVETTNDLLDRKSVVTVWGWDASLSAPAWVEKSMTQYSYDSVGRAECTAVRMDSSTWGSTATPACMLTTASTVPNPDRITQNKYYDDGQLNKVIKALGTPLQQDYVTYTYSANGKPLTVTDADGNVAGYTYDGFDRLVAWAFPSKTVPGGIATCAIGNITETTDAFGAFVTGPDGASVSGNDCEKYSYDRNNNRTKLVKRDARVFTYAYDGLDRPIEKTVPGACVASFACTTPPASAVRNVYYGYDPRGLQLYARFDSASGADTVDTAYDGFGRQSSQTVAMGGVARTVTSGYDFESNRKRLNFPDSVFFMYNYDQLARLYLVRLGNTTSIASMTYDAQGRPWTETRGAVTTTFGYDLASRLASLADDLSGTAGDVTSTFGYNNASQLVTRLRSNTAYAWPGYTDVSHSYAVNALNQYTGSVSTVSGARTYGYDANGNLASDGTHSFTYDAENRLVASGTGATLVYDPLGRLYQASDGARTETYLYAGDQRIAEYDGTGAMTARYVPGAGEDNPLLWYVGSATTAPRALQGDERGSIVSVADASGALLGINGYDEYGVPSLDRTTGANLNMGRYQYTGQLWIPQLGLYYYKARFYSPFLGRFLQTDPIGYKDQNNLYAYVANDPVNGNDPSGECAIGESFVAVNGCGISYAEPNDPTTPAISSNIEMQRAFESNRYAEKDVQFCVGCFGIGTEQSHGQIVRDAAAGYYPNSQIPKAIAQAVRTGQPAAVRFTTSSSPTNLVGYYRINWQGSVSVKNGVYTIKAYGQVARQPYDWKPDSSGTNLIRDVGVALVDKGLVPGVDGKHPTMYLVPDRDIYGTFRGMVK
;
A
#
# COMPACT_ATOMS: atom_id res chain seq x y z
N MET A 1 38.66 -47.35 32.26
CA MET A 1 39.10 -45.96 32.55
C MET A 1 39.12 -45.08 31.31
N VAL A 2 39.72 -45.50 30.18
CA VAL A 2 39.76 -44.70 28.93
C VAL A 2 38.38 -44.35 28.35
N ARG A 3 37.40 -45.27 28.41
CA ARG A 3 36.02 -45.01 27.98
C ARG A 3 35.23 -44.07 28.91
N LEU A 4 35.60 -44.01 30.18
CA LEU A 4 34.99 -43.09 31.15
C LEU A 4 35.54 -41.66 30.96
N ALA A 5 36.84 -41.53 30.65
CA ALA A 5 37.48 -40.26 30.33
C ALA A 5 36.97 -39.66 29.02
N GLN A 6 36.69 -40.48 27.99
CA GLN A 6 36.10 -40.03 26.72
C GLN A 6 34.63 -39.60 26.87
N ALA A 7 33.86 -40.27 27.72
CA ALA A 7 32.49 -39.86 28.04
C ALA A 7 32.46 -38.56 28.88
N LEU A 8 33.40 -38.38 29.82
CA LEU A 8 33.51 -37.14 30.60
C LEU A 8 33.94 -35.94 29.72
N LEU A 9 34.84 -36.15 28.76
CA LEU A 9 35.25 -35.10 27.80
C LEU A 9 34.10 -34.69 26.86
N ALA A 10 33.26 -35.64 26.44
CA ALA A 10 32.10 -35.38 25.60
C ALA A 10 30.98 -34.63 26.35
N VAL A 11 30.79 -34.91 27.65
CA VAL A 11 29.79 -34.20 28.49
C VAL A 11 30.26 -32.79 28.86
N VAL A 12 31.57 -32.56 29.05
CA VAL A 12 32.11 -31.21 29.26
C VAL A 12 32.02 -30.36 27.98
N ALA A 13 32.16 -30.96 26.79
CA ALA A 13 31.99 -30.25 25.52
C ALA A 13 30.52 -29.89 25.20
N LEU A 14 29.54 -30.61 25.79
CA LEU A 14 28.10 -30.32 25.67
C LEU A 14 27.57 -29.35 26.75
N ALA A 15 28.39 -29.00 27.75
CA ALA A 15 28.02 -28.13 28.88
C ALA A 15 28.65 -26.73 28.84
N LEU A 16 29.47 -26.44 27.82
CA LEU A 16 29.88 -25.07 27.54
C LEU A 16 28.78 -24.45 26.68
N PRO A 17 28.00 -23.46 27.17
CA PRO A 17 27.22 -22.63 26.27
C PRO A 17 28.23 -22.01 25.31
N GLY A 18 28.25 -22.47 24.06
CA GLY A 18 28.92 -21.72 23.02
C GLY A 18 28.23 -20.37 23.02
N ALA A 19 28.93 -19.33 23.50
CA ALA A 19 28.45 -17.98 23.34
C ALA A 19 28.14 -17.84 21.85
N ALA A 20 26.86 -17.60 21.52
CA ALA A 20 26.52 -17.19 20.18
C ALA A 20 27.30 -15.90 19.96
N VAL A 21 28.43 -15.97 19.25
CA VAL A 21 29.20 -14.79 18.91
C VAL A 21 28.40 -14.14 17.80
N ALA A 22 27.54 -13.19 18.17
CA ALA A 22 26.93 -12.31 17.20
C ALA A 22 28.07 -11.59 16.45
N GLN A 23 27.84 -11.27 15.19
CA GLN A 23 28.84 -10.59 14.39
C GLN A 23 29.14 -9.21 15.01
N THR A 24 30.32 -9.06 15.60
CA THR A 24 30.70 -7.87 16.38
C THR A 24 31.20 -6.72 15.50
N SER A 25 31.49 -6.98 14.23
CA SER A 25 31.98 -6.00 13.25
C SER A 25 30.94 -5.66 12.20
N ALA A 26 30.90 -4.39 11.79
CA ALA A 26 30.11 -3.93 10.66
C ALA A 26 30.30 -4.82 9.42
N SER A 27 29.22 -5.02 8.68
CA SER A 27 29.20 -5.66 7.37
C SER A 27 28.14 -4.98 6.52
N PRO A 28 28.25 -5.07 5.19
CA PRO A 28 27.15 -4.70 4.32
C PRO A 28 25.85 -5.30 4.83
N TYR A 29 24.81 -4.45 4.92
CA TYR A 29 23.45 -4.82 5.32
C TYR A 29 23.30 -5.32 6.77
N LEU A 30 24.30 -5.15 7.63
CA LEU A 30 24.18 -5.49 9.05
C LEU A 30 23.38 -4.41 9.81
N SER A 31 22.28 -4.81 10.43
CA SER A 31 21.57 -4.00 11.42
C SER A 31 21.72 -4.60 12.82
N ALA A 32 21.51 -3.77 13.84
CA ALA A 32 21.52 -4.17 15.23
C ALA A 32 20.32 -3.59 15.97
N VAL A 33 19.77 -4.38 16.89
CA VAL A 33 18.78 -3.96 17.88
C VAL A 33 19.36 -4.28 19.26
N ARG A 34 19.18 -3.36 20.21
CA ARG A 34 19.65 -3.47 21.59
C ARG A 34 18.45 -3.47 22.52
N TYR A 35 18.52 -4.32 23.54
CA TYR A 35 17.48 -4.50 24.54
C TYR A 35 18.04 -4.22 25.93
N ASP A 36 17.21 -3.71 26.84
CA ASP A 36 17.52 -3.69 28.27
C ASP A 36 17.20 -5.04 28.94
N ASP A 37 17.42 -5.13 30.26
CA ASP A 37 17.23 -6.35 31.04
C ASP A 37 15.76 -6.84 31.11
N ILE A 38 14.80 -6.05 30.62
CA ILE A 38 13.38 -6.40 30.55
C ILE A 38 12.85 -6.43 29.11
N ASP A 39 13.74 -6.64 28.15
CA ASP A 39 13.45 -6.83 26.72
C ASP A 39 12.82 -5.60 26.02
N ARG A 40 13.03 -4.37 26.55
CA ARG A 40 12.64 -3.14 25.86
C ARG A 40 13.75 -2.69 24.91
N VAL A 41 13.39 -2.23 23.71
CA VAL A 41 14.37 -1.70 22.74
C VAL A 41 14.98 -0.41 23.26
N VAL A 42 16.30 -0.38 23.44
CA VAL A 42 17.10 0.77 23.91
C VAL A 42 17.98 1.37 22.82
N GLY A 43 18.10 0.71 21.67
CA GLY A 43 18.72 1.33 20.51
C GLY A 43 18.72 0.45 19.27
N THR A 44 18.80 1.09 18.11
CA THR A 44 18.97 0.43 16.82
C THR A 44 20.15 1.03 16.08
N ILE A 45 20.83 0.23 15.26
CA ILE A 45 21.89 0.67 14.35
C ILE A 45 21.58 0.08 12.97
N ALA A 46 21.52 0.94 11.96
CA ALA A 46 21.32 0.55 10.57
C ALA A 46 22.68 0.37 9.86
N PRO A 47 22.71 -0.33 8.71
CA PRO A 47 23.91 -0.46 7.89
C PRO A 47 24.50 0.87 7.46
N ASP A 48 25.78 0.86 7.11
CA ASP A 48 26.42 2.02 6.49
C ASP A 48 25.85 2.25 5.10
N ALA A 49 25.15 3.36 4.92
CA ALA A 49 24.40 3.60 3.70
C ALA A 49 25.32 3.71 2.48
N ASP A 50 26.42 4.47 2.58
CA ASP A 50 27.25 4.84 1.44
C ASP A 50 28.71 4.39 1.53
N GLY A 51 29.19 3.96 2.71
CA GLY A 51 30.56 3.47 2.88
C GLY A 51 31.63 4.57 2.85
N VAL A 52 31.25 5.85 2.80
CA VAL A 52 32.17 6.97 2.53
C VAL A 52 31.97 8.14 3.49
N THR A 53 30.79 8.31 4.10
CA THR A 53 30.52 9.46 4.97
C THR A 53 30.97 9.25 6.43
N PRO A 54 31.30 10.34 7.16
CA PRO A 54 31.70 10.28 8.57
C PRO A 54 30.55 9.98 9.55
N PHE A 55 29.29 9.99 9.09
CA PHE A 55 28.09 9.63 9.85
C PHE A 55 27.46 8.37 9.27
N SER A 56 28.26 7.30 9.30
CA SER A 56 28.07 6.12 8.49
C SER A 56 26.81 5.33 8.88
N TYR A 57 26.48 5.22 10.16
CA TYR A 57 25.44 4.31 10.64
C TYR A 57 24.26 5.06 11.25
N PRO A 58 23.11 5.21 10.55
CA PRO A 58 21.90 5.73 11.17
C PRO A 58 21.53 4.91 12.39
N ALA A 59 21.17 5.57 13.48
CA ALA A 59 20.91 4.90 14.74
C ALA A 59 19.81 5.60 15.52
N THR A 60 19.06 4.83 16.30
CA THR A 60 18.14 5.36 17.30
C THR A 60 18.62 4.96 18.69
N ARG A 61 18.46 5.85 19.66
CA ARG A 61 18.71 5.58 21.07
C ARG A 61 17.46 5.87 21.86
N THR A 62 16.98 4.89 22.63
CA THR A 62 15.79 5.01 23.46
C THR A 62 16.17 5.02 24.92
N THR A 63 15.75 6.06 25.64
CA THR A 63 15.92 6.20 27.09
C THR A 63 14.56 6.07 27.76
N TYR A 64 14.44 5.13 28.68
CA TYR A 64 13.26 4.98 29.54
C TYR A 64 13.57 5.58 30.91
N ASN A 65 12.81 6.59 31.31
CA ASN A 65 12.90 7.19 32.64
C ASN A 65 11.67 6.80 33.46
N ASP A 66 11.80 5.73 34.23
CA ASP A 66 10.72 5.20 35.07
C ASP A 66 10.34 6.17 36.22
N THR A 67 11.17 7.17 36.54
CA THR A 67 10.86 8.18 37.58
C THR A 67 9.90 9.25 37.06
N THR A 68 10.06 9.67 35.80
CA THR A 68 9.21 10.68 35.16
C THR A 68 8.14 10.07 34.24
N ASN A 69 8.12 8.74 34.14
CA ASN A 69 7.39 7.96 33.14
C ASN A 69 7.56 8.50 31.71
N THR A 70 8.80 8.83 31.34
CA THR A 70 9.12 9.42 30.04
C THR A 70 9.92 8.44 29.20
N VAL A 71 9.56 8.31 27.93
CA VAL A 71 10.32 7.61 26.90
C VAL A 71 10.86 8.64 25.92
N THR A 72 12.18 8.71 25.80
CA THR A 72 12.86 9.59 24.84
C THR A 72 13.49 8.74 23.75
N VAL A 73 13.07 8.93 22.50
CA VAL A 73 13.68 8.31 21.32
C VAL A 73 14.47 9.37 20.57
N GLU A 74 15.79 9.27 20.62
CA GLU A 74 16.70 10.12 19.85
C GLU A 74 17.05 9.44 18.53
N THR A 75 16.86 10.15 17.42
CA THR A 75 17.29 9.72 16.08
C THR A 75 18.56 10.46 15.70
N GLY A 76 19.57 9.72 15.28
CA GLY A 76 20.90 10.24 15.00
C GLY A 76 21.70 9.34 14.07
N ALA A 77 23.02 9.53 14.08
CA ALA A 77 23.96 8.64 13.41
C ALA A 77 25.21 8.41 14.26
N LEU A 78 25.79 7.22 14.13
CA LEU A 78 27.07 6.86 14.72
C LEU A 78 28.18 7.00 13.68
N SER A 79 29.30 7.59 14.09
CA SER A 79 30.51 7.66 13.25
C SER A 79 31.26 6.33 13.15
N ALA A 80 30.91 5.35 14.00
CA ALA A 80 31.49 4.01 13.99
C ALA A 80 30.51 2.99 14.59
N TRP A 81 30.55 1.77 14.07
CA TRP A 81 29.75 0.65 14.59
C TRP A 81 30.06 0.37 16.07
N GLN A 82 29.02 0.21 16.88
CA GLN A 82 29.15 -0.04 18.32
C GLN A 82 28.92 -1.53 18.62
N SER A 83 29.87 -2.13 19.35
CA SER A 83 29.77 -3.50 19.86
C SER A 83 28.50 -3.67 20.71
N GLU A 84 27.94 -4.88 20.72
CA GLU A 84 26.81 -5.25 21.59
C GLU A 84 27.12 -5.11 23.08
N THR A 85 28.39 -5.13 23.45
CA THR A 85 28.86 -4.93 24.82
C THR A 85 28.79 -3.48 25.30
N VAL A 86 28.53 -2.52 24.40
CA VAL A 86 28.41 -1.10 24.73
C VAL A 86 26.93 -0.74 24.77
N ALA A 87 26.45 -0.36 25.96
CA ALA A 87 25.07 0.08 26.14
C ALA A 87 24.82 1.35 25.28
N PRO A 88 23.61 1.54 24.73
CA PRO A 88 23.29 2.73 23.95
C PRO A 88 23.54 4.08 24.66
N SER A 89 23.39 4.12 25.98
CA SER A 89 23.73 5.29 26.80
C SER A 89 25.21 5.70 26.70
N ASP A 90 26.08 4.73 26.41
CA ASP A 90 27.54 4.88 26.37
C ASP A 90 28.08 4.90 24.94
N TRP A 91 27.22 4.93 23.92
CA TRP A 91 27.65 5.01 22.52
C TRP A 91 28.48 6.26 22.26
N THR A 92 29.74 6.05 21.92
CA THR A 92 30.66 7.12 21.55
C THR A 92 30.47 7.51 20.09
N GLY A 93 30.51 8.82 19.79
CA GLY A 93 30.32 9.32 18.43
C GLY A 93 28.87 9.29 17.91
N PHE A 94 27.88 9.11 18.79
CA PHE A 94 26.46 9.30 18.44
C PHE A 94 26.15 10.79 18.31
N THR A 95 25.72 11.19 17.13
CA THR A 95 25.30 12.56 16.83
C THR A 95 23.79 12.60 16.68
N PRO A 96 23.04 13.16 17.64
CA PRO A 96 21.59 13.27 17.56
C PRO A 96 21.17 14.34 16.54
N PHE A 97 20.04 14.11 15.87
CA PHE A 97 19.44 15.02 14.90
C PHE A 97 18.06 15.50 15.35
N SER A 98 17.26 14.58 15.88
CA SER A 98 15.92 14.85 16.41
C SER A 98 15.64 13.96 17.61
N LYS A 99 14.63 14.31 18.41
CA LYS A 99 14.09 13.38 19.41
C LYS A 99 12.58 13.52 19.51
N VAL A 100 11.95 12.41 19.88
CA VAL A 100 10.55 12.38 20.31
C VAL A 100 10.53 12.02 21.79
N GLU A 101 9.89 12.86 22.59
CA GLU A 101 9.69 12.62 24.01
C GLU A 101 8.22 12.31 24.26
N THR A 102 7.95 11.13 24.80
CA THR A 102 6.61 10.70 25.20
C THR A 102 6.57 10.62 26.72
N THR A 103 5.78 11.47 27.35
CA THR A 103 5.47 11.35 28.78
C THR A 103 4.18 10.56 28.92
N ASN A 104 4.21 9.51 29.72
CA ASN A 104 3.04 8.69 30.01
C ASN A 104 2.41 9.08 31.34
N ASP A 105 1.11 8.83 31.49
CA ASP A 105 0.42 8.95 32.76
C ASP A 105 0.75 7.76 33.70
N LEU A 106 0.12 7.71 34.87
CA LEU A 106 0.38 6.66 35.88
C LEU A 106 -0.06 5.25 35.44
N LEU A 107 -0.72 5.11 34.28
CA LEU A 107 -1.18 3.84 33.71
C LEU A 107 -0.41 3.49 32.43
N ASP A 108 0.77 4.10 32.21
CA ASP A 108 1.64 3.90 31.04
C ASP A 108 0.99 4.24 29.69
N ARG A 109 0.04 5.18 29.71
CA ARG A 109 -0.61 5.69 28.49
C ARG A 109 -0.06 7.06 28.15
N LYS A 110 0.07 7.36 26.86
CA LYS A 110 0.61 8.65 26.40
C LYS A 110 -0.17 9.83 26.97
N SER A 111 0.49 10.78 27.59
CA SER A 111 -0.12 12.03 28.05
C SER A 111 0.35 13.22 27.24
N VAL A 112 1.63 13.26 26.86
CA VAL A 112 2.24 14.30 26.04
C VAL A 112 3.26 13.66 25.12
N VAL A 113 3.24 14.04 23.84
CA VAL A 113 4.27 13.73 22.86
C VAL A 113 4.82 15.04 22.33
N THR A 114 6.13 15.23 22.46
CA THR A 114 6.84 16.43 21.98
C THR A 114 7.88 16.02 20.94
N VAL A 115 7.89 16.71 19.81
CA VAL A 115 8.91 16.55 18.77
C VAL A 115 9.93 17.68 18.90
N TRP A 116 11.21 17.31 18.86
CA TRP A 116 12.32 18.22 19.00
C TRP A 116 13.32 18.04 17.87
N GLY A 117 13.93 19.15 17.46
CA GLY A 117 15.05 19.16 16.54
C GLY A 117 16.32 19.66 17.21
N TRP A 118 17.47 19.09 16.82
CA TRP A 118 18.77 19.53 17.31
C TRP A 118 19.32 20.66 16.44
N ASP A 119 19.46 21.86 17.00
CA ASP A 119 20.06 23.00 16.30
C ASP A 119 21.55 23.13 16.61
N ALA A 120 22.37 22.54 15.75
CA ALA A 120 23.83 22.65 15.84
C ALA A 120 24.39 23.99 15.35
N SER A 121 23.56 24.86 14.75
CA SER A 121 24.01 26.15 14.18
C SER A 121 24.11 27.26 15.24
N LEU A 122 23.47 27.07 16.40
CA LEU A 122 23.54 28.00 17.52
C LEU A 122 24.96 28.05 18.11
N SER A 123 25.34 29.22 18.64
CA SER A 123 26.60 29.39 19.38
C SER A 123 26.75 28.43 20.56
N ALA A 124 25.62 28.00 21.13
CA ALA A 124 25.50 26.87 22.04
C ALA A 124 24.43 25.93 21.47
N PRO A 125 24.83 24.81 20.84
CA PRO A 125 23.89 23.84 20.27
C PRO A 125 22.84 23.38 21.28
N ALA A 126 21.58 23.33 20.85
CA ALA A 126 20.46 23.05 21.74
C ALA A 126 19.29 22.34 21.05
N TRP A 127 18.46 21.70 21.86
CA TRP A 127 17.18 21.15 21.45
C TRP A 127 16.14 22.26 21.29
N VAL A 128 15.40 22.24 20.18
CA VAL A 128 14.33 23.18 19.88
C VAL A 128 13.02 22.41 19.74
N GLU A 129 12.01 22.75 20.55
CA GLU A 129 10.67 22.17 20.45
C GLU A 129 10.01 22.57 19.12
N LYS A 130 9.43 21.60 18.42
CA LYS A 130 8.83 21.78 17.08
C LYS A 130 7.33 21.52 17.06
N SER A 131 6.84 20.60 17.87
CA SER A 131 5.40 20.38 18.08
C SER A 131 5.14 19.71 19.42
N MET A 132 3.94 19.90 19.94
CA MET A 132 3.45 19.25 21.16
C MET A 132 2.01 18.75 20.95
N THR A 133 1.80 17.47 21.21
CA THR A 133 0.48 16.82 21.19
C THR A 133 0.18 16.28 22.59
N GLN A 134 -0.99 16.62 23.12
CA GLN A 134 -1.46 16.12 24.40
C GLN A 134 -2.61 15.14 24.22
N TYR A 135 -2.70 14.22 25.17
CA TYR A 135 -3.70 13.17 25.22
C TYR A 135 -4.37 13.18 26.58
N SER A 136 -5.67 12.92 26.60
CA SER A 136 -6.41 12.63 27.83
C SER A 136 -7.33 11.45 27.63
N TYR A 137 -7.58 10.73 28.71
CA TYR A 137 -8.38 9.52 28.72
C TYR A 137 -9.61 9.71 29.60
N ASP A 138 -10.68 9.01 29.26
CA ASP A 138 -11.86 8.96 30.12
C ASP A 138 -11.60 8.14 31.40
N SER A 139 -12.60 8.07 32.29
CA SER A 139 -12.49 7.40 33.58
C SER A 139 -12.26 5.88 33.51
N VAL A 140 -12.53 5.24 32.37
CA VAL A 140 -12.28 3.81 32.13
C VAL A 140 -11.04 3.56 31.28
N GLY A 141 -10.42 4.63 30.82
CA GLY A 141 -9.10 4.67 30.23
C GLY A 141 -9.02 4.61 28.71
N ARG A 142 -10.11 4.93 28.03
CA ARG A 142 -10.15 5.08 26.57
C ARG A 142 -9.71 6.48 26.18
N ALA A 143 -9.05 6.62 25.03
CA ALA A 143 -8.55 7.90 24.54
C ALA A 143 -9.70 8.87 24.27
N GLU A 144 -9.87 9.90 25.11
CA GLU A 144 -10.97 10.85 25.00
C GLU A 144 -10.59 12.04 24.13
N CYS A 145 -9.42 12.66 24.33
CA CYS A 145 -9.02 13.81 23.53
C CYS A 145 -7.56 13.73 23.09
N THR A 146 -7.33 14.17 21.85
CA THR A 146 -6.00 14.47 21.29
C THR A 146 -5.97 15.95 20.94
N ALA A 147 -4.98 16.68 21.46
CA ALA A 147 -4.84 18.13 21.29
C ALA A 147 -3.46 18.49 20.75
N VAL A 148 -3.39 18.98 19.52
CA VAL A 148 -2.18 19.62 18.99
C VAL A 148 -2.15 21.07 19.48
N ARG A 149 -1.13 21.41 20.26
CA ARG A 149 -0.97 22.74 20.87
C ARG A 149 -0.34 23.70 19.88
N MET A 150 -1.13 24.65 19.40
CA MET A 150 -0.74 25.50 18.27
C MET A 150 0.12 26.70 18.67
N ASP A 151 0.10 27.11 19.94
CA ASP A 151 0.90 28.22 20.47
C ASP A 151 2.08 27.70 21.31
N SER A 152 3.29 27.77 20.74
CA SER A 152 4.50 27.28 21.39
C SER A 152 4.91 28.08 22.63
N SER A 153 4.43 29.32 22.79
CA SER A 153 4.70 30.11 23.99
C SER A 153 4.04 29.54 25.26
N THR A 154 3.08 28.62 25.08
CA THR A 154 2.26 28.06 26.17
C THR A 154 2.64 26.63 26.54
N TRP A 155 3.60 26.00 25.84
CA TRP A 155 3.95 24.60 26.04
C TRP A 155 4.42 24.27 27.48
N GLY A 156 4.98 25.25 28.19
CA GLY A 156 5.34 25.12 29.62
C GLY A 156 4.15 25.19 30.60
N SER A 157 2.96 25.57 30.15
CA SER A 157 1.75 25.73 30.99
C SER A 157 0.46 25.44 30.21
N THR A 158 0.33 24.22 29.71
CA THR A 158 -0.81 23.79 28.89
C THR A 158 -2.05 23.47 29.74
N ALA A 159 -3.23 23.54 29.11
CA ALA A 159 -4.49 23.18 29.77
C ALA A 159 -4.61 21.66 30.01
N THR A 160 -5.14 21.25 31.17
CA THR A 160 -5.41 19.86 31.53
C THR A 160 -6.84 19.66 32.05
N PRO A 161 -7.63 18.72 31.50
CA PRO A 161 -7.26 17.70 30.51
C PRO A 161 -7.05 18.26 29.09
N ALA A 162 -6.52 17.43 28.18
CA ALA A 162 -6.26 17.80 26.78
C ALA A 162 -7.50 18.32 26.04
N CYS A 163 -8.70 17.95 26.50
CA CYS A 163 -9.99 18.44 25.98
C CYS A 163 -10.25 19.95 26.12
N MET A 164 -9.38 20.71 26.79
CA MET A 164 -9.57 22.15 26.99
C MET A 164 -8.64 22.97 26.11
N LEU A 165 -9.16 24.06 25.53
CA LEU A 165 -8.34 25.07 24.86
C LEU A 165 -7.42 25.77 25.88
N THR A 166 -6.19 26.05 25.45
CA THR A 166 -5.32 26.95 26.20
C THR A 166 -5.78 28.40 25.99
N THR A 167 -5.97 29.18 27.06
CA THR A 167 -6.58 30.53 27.00
C THR A 167 -5.87 31.48 26.03
N ALA A 168 -4.55 31.35 25.86
CA ALA A 168 -3.78 32.17 24.93
C ALA A 168 -3.94 31.77 23.44
N SER A 169 -4.47 30.57 23.16
CA SER A 169 -4.60 30.01 21.82
C SER A 169 -5.80 30.60 21.04
N THR A 170 -6.61 31.49 21.62
CA THR A 170 -7.87 31.94 21.00
C THR A 170 -7.74 32.78 19.71
N VAL A 171 -6.55 33.26 19.32
CA VAL A 171 -6.32 34.03 18.07
C VAL A 171 -4.86 33.90 17.59
N PRO A 172 -4.53 33.73 16.28
CA PRO A 172 -5.40 33.38 15.15
C PRO A 172 -5.48 31.86 14.88
N ASN A 173 -4.68 31.02 15.56
CA ASN A 173 -4.63 29.57 15.35
C ASN A 173 -4.89 28.81 16.66
N PRO A 174 -6.16 28.53 16.99
CA PRO A 174 -6.49 27.77 18.20
C PRO A 174 -5.95 26.34 18.17
N ASP A 175 -5.77 25.79 19.38
CA ASP A 175 -5.40 24.40 19.60
C ASP A 175 -6.34 23.48 18.81
N ARG A 176 -5.76 22.47 18.16
CA ARG A 176 -6.52 21.53 17.34
C ARG A 176 -6.89 20.34 18.19
N ILE A 177 -8.11 20.37 18.71
CA ILE A 177 -8.60 19.35 19.65
C ILE A 177 -9.62 18.46 18.96
N THR A 178 -9.33 17.16 18.96
CA THR A 178 -10.24 16.09 18.55
C THR A 178 -10.70 15.34 19.80
N GLN A 179 -12.00 15.09 19.94
CA GLN A 179 -12.58 14.34 21.05
C GLN A 179 -13.35 13.11 20.55
N ASN A 180 -13.05 11.96 21.13
CA ASN A 180 -13.83 10.73 20.97
C ASN A 180 -14.84 10.62 22.11
N LYS A 181 -16.08 10.33 21.76
CA LYS A 181 -17.12 9.92 22.71
C LYS A 181 -17.44 8.46 22.46
N TYR A 182 -17.65 7.72 23.54
CA TYR A 182 -17.91 6.29 23.49
C TYR A 182 -19.26 5.97 24.13
N TYR A 183 -19.83 4.84 23.74
CA TYR A 183 -20.90 4.18 24.48
C TYR A 183 -20.33 3.51 25.75
N ASP A 184 -21.20 3.08 26.66
CA ASP A 184 -20.81 2.43 27.92
C ASP A 184 -20.07 1.09 27.69
N ASP A 185 -20.28 0.45 26.55
CA ASP A 185 -19.70 -0.84 26.16
C ASP A 185 -18.30 -0.75 25.52
N GLY A 186 -17.76 0.46 25.31
CA GLY A 186 -16.45 0.64 24.68
C GLY A 186 -16.50 1.17 23.26
N GLN A 187 -17.64 1.10 22.58
CA GLN A 187 -17.72 1.41 21.15
C GLN A 187 -17.68 2.92 20.88
N LEU A 188 -17.02 3.33 19.80
CA LEU A 188 -16.89 4.73 19.41
C LEU A 188 -18.25 5.29 18.97
N ASN A 189 -18.85 6.14 19.78
CA ASN A 189 -20.11 6.80 19.45
C ASN A 189 -19.89 7.90 18.41
N LYS A 190 -19.01 8.87 18.70
CA LYS A 190 -18.72 9.95 17.76
C LYS A 190 -17.33 10.54 17.93
N VAL A 191 -16.85 11.16 16.87
CA VAL A 191 -15.63 11.98 16.85
C VAL A 191 -16.02 13.44 16.66
N ILE A 192 -15.55 14.31 17.53
CA ILE A 192 -15.75 15.76 17.50
C ILE A 192 -14.42 16.40 17.10
N LYS A 193 -14.42 17.29 16.10
CA LYS A 193 -13.23 18.04 15.70
C LYS A 193 -13.38 19.52 16.04
N ALA A 194 -12.24 20.22 16.20
CA ALA A 194 -12.15 21.63 16.54
C ALA A 194 -12.87 22.00 17.86
N LEU A 195 -12.80 21.09 18.85
CA LEU A 195 -13.47 21.23 20.15
C LEU A 195 -13.12 22.56 20.84
N GLY A 196 -14.15 23.25 21.33
CA GLY A 196 -14.02 24.53 22.03
C GLY A 196 -13.91 25.76 21.12
N THR A 197 -13.85 25.58 19.80
CA THR A 197 -13.79 26.67 18.82
C THR A 197 -15.16 26.89 18.14
N PRO A 198 -15.38 28.04 17.45
CA PRO A 198 -16.57 28.24 16.64
C PRO A 198 -16.75 27.26 15.46
N LEU A 199 -15.70 26.51 15.10
CA LEU A 199 -15.71 25.50 14.03
C LEU A 199 -15.97 24.08 14.55
N GLN A 200 -16.31 23.93 15.83
CA GLN A 200 -16.57 22.62 16.42
C GLN A 200 -17.70 21.89 15.67
N GLN A 201 -17.46 20.63 15.33
CA GLN A 201 -18.44 19.80 14.64
C GLN A 201 -18.33 18.32 15.08
N ASP A 202 -19.48 17.65 15.14
CA ASP A 202 -19.54 16.18 15.23
C ASP A 202 -19.10 15.63 13.86
N TYR A 203 -17.81 15.36 13.70
CA TYR A 203 -17.20 14.97 12.42
C TYR A 203 -17.77 13.67 11.87
N VAL A 204 -18.01 12.70 12.76
CA VAL A 204 -18.67 11.43 12.44
C VAL A 204 -19.38 10.87 13.67
N THR A 205 -20.55 10.26 13.47
CA THR A 205 -21.30 9.54 14.51
C THR A 205 -21.67 8.13 14.03
N TYR A 206 -21.63 7.15 14.93
CA TYR A 206 -21.93 5.75 14.68
C TYR A 206 -23.04 5.23 15.57
N THR A 207 -23.82 4.29 15.03
CA THR A 207 -24.65 3.38 15.82
C THR A 207 -24.21 1.95 15.57
N TYR A 208 -24.56 1.03 16.46
CA TYR A 208 -24.11 -0.36 16.41
C TYR A 208 -25.25 -1.34 16.65
N SER A 209 -25.10 -2.55 16.10
CA SER A 209 -25.92 -3.70 16.44
C SER A 209 -25.57 -4.21 17.83
N ALA A 210 -26.42 -5.08 18.40
CA ALA A 210 -26.18 -5.65 19.73
C ALA A 210 -24.88 -6.49 19.83
N ASN A 211 -24.37 -7.00 18.71
CA ASN A 211 -23.09 -7.71 18.61
C ASN A 211 -21.95 -6.82 18.09
N GLY A 212 -22.16 -5.50 18.04
CA GLY A 212 -21.12 -4.51 17.87
C GLY A 212 -20.71 -4.18 16.44
N LYS A 213 -21.53 -4.52 15.44
CA LYS A 213 -21.31 -4.09 14.04
C LYS A 213 -21.89 -2.70 13.78
N PRO A 214 -21.19 -1.80 13.06
CA PRO A 214 -21.74 -0.48 12.75
C PRO A 214 -23.05 -0.57 11.97
N LEU A 215 -24.17 -0.04 12.49
CA LEU A 215 -25.45 0.00 11.78
C LEU A 215 -25.62 1.27 10.96
N THR A 216 -25.09 2.39 11.45
CA THR A 216 -25.11 3.66 10.71
C THR A 216 -23.81 4.40 10.85
N VAL A 217 -23.50 5.19 9.84
CA VAL A 217 -22.49 6.25 9.89
C VAL A 217 -23.16 7.56 9.51
N THR A 218 -22.92 8.61 10.28
CA THR A 218 -23.46 9.95 10.05
C THR A 218 -22.31 10.93 9.94
N ASP A 219 -22.24 11.66 8.82
CA ASP A 219 -21.22 12.69 8.60
C ASP A 219 -21.53 14.01 9.33
N ALA A 220 -20.62 14.98 9.22
CA ALA A 220 -20.76 16.28 9.88
C ALA A 220 -21.94 17.13 9.35
N ASP A 221 -22.42 16.85 8.14
CA ASP A 221 -23.59 17.50 7.55
C ASP A 221 -24.90 16.78 7.96
N GLY A 222 -24.81 15.70 8.74
CA GLY A 222 -25.94 14.89 9.19
C GLY A 222 -26.43 13.88 8.16
N ASN A 223 -25.66 13.58 7.11
CA ASN A 223 -26.02 12.57 6.10
C ASN A 223 -25.79 11.17 6.66
N VAL A 224 -26.81 10.30 6.58
CA VAL A 224 -26.79 8.98 7.26
C VAL A 224 -26.74 7.85 6.24
N ALA A 225 -25.69 7.05 6.28
CA ALA A 225 -25.64 5.75 5.59
C ALA A 225 -25.96 4.61 6.56
N GLY A 226 -26.55 3.54 6.05
CA GLY A 226 -26.98 2.38 6.81
C GLY A 226 -26.33 1.07 6.34
N TYR A 227 -26.07 0.17 7.28
CA TYR A 227 -25.48 -1.14 7.04
C TYR A 227 -26.41 -2.24 7.55
N THR A 228 -26.51 -3.34 6.80
CA THR A 228 -27.25 -4.53 7.20
C THR A 228 -26.35 -5.75 7.13
N TYR A 229 -26.42 -6.61 8.15
CA TYR A 229 -25.60 -7.81 8.27
C TYR A 229 -26.46 -9.07 8.28
N ASP A 230 -25.87 -10.19 7.86
CA ASP A 230 -26.46 -11.52 8.08
C ASP A 230 -26.14 -12.08 9.48
N GLY A 231 -26.62 -13.28 9.78
CA GLY A 231 -26.37 -13.96 11.05
C GLY A 231 -24.91 -14.38 11.29
N PHE A 232 -24.03 -14.20 10.31
CA PHE A 232 -22.58 -14.43 10.41
C PHE A 232 -21.79 -13.11 10.44
N ASP A 233 -22.47 -11.98 10.65
CA ASP A 233 -21.84 -10.67 10.78
C ASP A 233 -21.18 -10.15 9.51
N ARG A 234 -21.63 -10.65 8.35
CA ARG A 234 -21.17 -10.21 7.02
C ARG A 234 -22.11 -9.15 6.48
N LEU A 235 -21.55 -8.10 5.90
CA LEU A 235 -22.31 -6.98 5.35
C LEU A 235 -23.11 -7.45 4.12
N VAL A 236 -24.44 -7.49 4.19
CA VAL A 236 -25.30 -7.89 3.07
C VAL A 236 -25.93 -6.72 2.33
N ALA A 237 -25.99 -5.54 2.94
CA ALA A 237 -26.43 -4.33 2.25
C ALA A 237 -25.79 -3.06 2.82
N TRP A 238 -25.44 -2.12 1.93
CA TRP A 238 -25.01 -0.77 2.26
C TRP A 238 -25.96 0.24 1.59
N ALA A 239 -26.79 0.88 2.40
CA ALA A 239 -27.72 1.92 1.98
C ALA A 239 -27.09 3.31 2.13
N PHE A 240 -27.16 4.12 1.09
CA PHE A 240 -26.59 5.46 1.06
C PHE A 240 -27.53 6.49 1.71
N PRO A 241 -27.06 7.72 1.99
CA PRO A 241 -27.91 8.80 2.46
C PRO A 241 -29.10 9.10 1.54
N SER A 242 -30.25 9.44 2.13
CA SER A 242 -31.45 9.80 1.38
C SER A 242 -31.30 11.14 0.68
N LYS A 243 -31.50 11.15 -0.64
CA LYS A 243 -31.51 12.38 -1.45
C LYS A 243 -32.64 13.36 -1.08
N THR A 244 -33.73 12.87 -0.48
CA THR A 244 -34.98 13.62 -0.31
C THR A 244 -35.38 13.85 1.15
N VAL A 245 -34.82 13.07 2.08
CA VAL A 245 -35.11 13.17 3.51
C VAL A 245 -33.82 13.53 4.23
N PRO A 246 -33.64 14.80 4.65
CA PRO A 246 -32.49 15.20 5.46
C PRO A 246 -32.34 14.30 6.70
N GLY A 247 -31.13 13.81 6.95
CA GLY A 247 -30.85 12.86 8.03
C GLY A 247 -31.41 11.45 7.84
N GLY A 248 -32.03 11.15 6.69
CA GLY A 248 -32.60 9.84 6.38
C GLY A 248 -31.62 8.93 5.65
N ILE A 249 -31.83 7.62 5.78
CA ILE A 249 -31.20 6.58 4.96
C ILE A 249 -32.07 6.36 3.71
N ALA A 250 -31.44 6.17 2.55
CA ALA A 250 -32.17 5.86 1.33
C ALA A 250 -32.87 4.50 1.41
N THR A 251 -33.95 4.34 0.63
CA THR A 251 -34.64 3.06 0.54
C THR A 251 -33.70 1.96 0.04
N CYS A 252 -33.71 0.82 0.71
CA CYS A 252 -33.02 -0.39 0.25
C CYS A 252 -33.93 -1.61 0.42
N ALA A 253 -34.53 -2.06 -0.68
CA ALA A 253 -35.29 -3.31 -0.67
C ALA A 253 -34.34 -4.53 -0.60
N ILE A 254 -34.18 -5.08 0.60
CA ILE A 254 -33.35 -6.28 0.86
C ILE A 254 -34.15 -7.58 0.92
N GLY A 255 -35.46 -7.52 1.18
CA GLY A 255 -36.28 -8.72 1.38
C GLY A 255 -35.82 -9.52 2.60
N ASN A 256 -35.83 -10.85 2.51
CA ASN A 256 -35.25 -11.72 3.52
C ASN A 256 -33.79 -12.05 3.16
N ILE A 257 -32.99 -12.33 4.19
CA ILE A 257 -31.68 -12.95 4.01
C ILE A 257 -31.91 -14.46 3.97
N THR A 258 -31.66 -15.07 2.81
CA THR A 258 -31.92 -16.50 2.58
C THR A 258 -30.65 -17.20 2.15
N GLU A 259 -30.51 -18.47 2.57
CA GLU A 259 -29.53 -19.39 1.99
C GLU A 259 -30.18 -20.06 0.77
N THR A 260 -29.55 -19.89 -0.38
CA THR A 260 -29.96 -20.44 -1.67
C THR A 260 -28.84 -21.29 -2.24
N THR A 261 -29.09 -21.93 -3.38
CA THR A 261 -28.05 -22.61 -4.15
C THR A 261 -27.80 -21.81 -5.42
N ASP A 262 -26.54 -21.48 -5.71
CA ASP A 262 -26.18 -20.78 -6.94
C ASP A 262 -26.21 -21.69 -8.17
N ALA A 263 -25.88 -21.12 -9.34
CA ALA A 263 -25.86 -21.85 -10.61
C ALA A 263 -24.84 -23.01 -10.65
N PHE A 264 -23.94 -23.11 -9.68
CA PHE A 264 -22.87 -24.10 -9.58
C PHE A 264 -23.09 -25.10 -8.44
N GLY A 265 -24.22 -25.04 -7.73
CA GLY A 265 -24.51 -25.95 -6.63
C GLY A 265 -23.95 -25.51 -5.28
N ALA A 266 -23.29 -24.35 -5.20
CA ALA A 266 -22.77 -23.82 -3.94
C ALA A 266 -23.88 -23.14 -3.14
N PHE A 267 -23.83 -23.28 -1.81
CA PHE A 267 -24.77 -22.60 -0.93
C PHE A 267 -24.36 -21.14 -0.75
N VAL A 268 -25.28 -20.23 -1.06
CA VAL A 268 -25.05 -18.79 -1.04
C VAL A 268 -26.10 -18.12 -0.15
N THR A 269 -25.63 -17.33 0.80
CA THR A 269 -26.46 -16.50 1.67
C THR A 269 -26.49 -15.06 1.17
N GLY A 270 -27.67 -14.47 1.04
CA GLY A 270 -27.78 -13.04 0.72
C GLY A 270 -29.21 -12.52 0.65
N PRO A 271 -29.39 -11.23 0.36
CA PRO A 271 -30.70 -10.61 0.20
C PRO A 271 -31.46 -11.17 -1.02
N ASP A 272 -32.73 -11.54 -0.83
CA ASP A 272 -33.63 -12.00 -1.90
C ASP A 272 -34.44 -10.85 -2.56
N GLY A 273 -34.44 -9.67 -1.95
CA GLY A 273 -35.15 -8.51 -2.45
C GLY A 273 -34.59 -8.02 -3.79
N ALA A 274 -35.45 -7.92 -4.81
CA ALA A 274 -35.08 -7.32 -6.09
C ALA A 274 -34.79 -5.82 -5.92
N SER A 275 -33.85 -5.30 -6.72
CA SER A 275 -33.64 -3.86 -6.79
C SER A 275 -34.81 -3.21 -7.54
N VAL A 276 -35.43 -2.21 -6.93
CA VAL A 276 -36.54 -1.44 -7.52
C VAL A 276 -36.11 0.01 -7.72
N SER A 277 -36.71 0.68 -8.71
CA SER A 277 -36.40 2.10 -8.98
C SER A 277 -36.63 2.94 -7.72
N GLY A 278 -35.66 3.79 -7.39
CA GLY A 278 -35.63 4.58 -6.15
C GLY A 278 -34.85 3.95 -5.01
N ASN A 279 -34.43 2.68 -5.12
CA ASN A 279 -33.40 2.15 -4.21
C ASN A 279 -32.08 2.88 -4.41
N ASP A 280 -31.35 3.09 -3.33
CA ASP A 280 -29.99 3.63 -3.38
C ASP A 280 -29.07 2.87 -2.43
N CYS A 281 -28.74 1.64 -2.82
CA CYS A 281 -27.93 0.74 -2.01
C CYS A 281 -27.17 -0.28 -2.84
N GLU A 282 -26.07 -0.77 -2.28
CA GLU A 282 -25.39 -1.97 -2.74
C GLU A 282 -25.83 -3.18 -1.91
N LYS A 283 -25.84 -4.37 -2.53
CA LYS A 283 -26.18 -5.63 -1.87
C LYS A 283 -25.15 -6.71 -2.19
N TYR A 284 -24.83 -7.51 -1.18
CA TYR A 284 -23.78 -8.52 -1.23
C TYR A 284 -24.35 -9.90 -0.89
N SER A 285 -23.81 -10.94 -1.53
CA SER A 285 -24.10 -12.33 -1.17
C SER A 285 -22.82 -13.11 -1.06
N TYR A 286 -22.81 -14.12 -0.19
CA TYR A 286 -21.62 -14.84 0.21
C TYR A 286 -21.84 -16.34 0.17
N ASP A 287 -20.80 -17.10 -0.15
CA ASP A 287 -20.78 -18.54 0.09
C ASP A 287 -20.49 -18.87 1.58
N ARG A 288 -20.30 -20.15 1.91
CA ARG A 288 -19.97 -20.58 3.28
C ARG A 288 -18.52 -20.33 3.71
N ASN A 289 -17.64 -20.01 2.78
CA ASN A 289 -16.25 -19.67 3.05
C ASN A 289 -16.05 -18.15 3.20
N ASN A 290 -17.15 -17.38 3.24
CA ASN A 290 -17.18 -15.92 3.30
C ASN A 290 -16.67 -15.24 2.03
N ASN A 291 -16.60 -15.96 0.91
CA ASN A 291 -16.32 -15.36 -0.38
C ASN A 291 -17.56 -14.67 -0.90
N ARG A 292 -17.41 -13.45 -1.43
CA ARG A 292 -18.54 -12.73 -2.02
C ARG A 292 -18.85 -13.29 -3.41
N THR A 293 -20.00 -13.92 -3.58
CA THR A 293 -20.41 -14.51 -4.86
C THR A 293 -21.22 -13.56 -5.72
N LYS A 294 -21.81 -12.51 -5.14
CA LYS A 294 -22.66 -11.55 -5.85
C LYS A 294 -22.52 -10.14 -5.29
N LEU A 295 -22.47 -9.15 -6.18
CA LEU A 295 -22.56 -7.72 -5.86
C LEU A 295 -23.63 -7.08 -6.76
N VAL A 296 -24.70 -6.56 -6.17
CA VAL A 296 -25.69 -5.71 -6.84
C VAL A 296 -25.32 -4.26 -6.58
N LYS A 297 -25.03 -3.52 -7.64
CA LYS A 297 -24.74 -2.08 -7.58
C LYS A 297 -26.01 -1.25 -7.40
N ARG A 298 -25.84 0.04 -7.12
CA ARG A 298 -26.92 1.01 -6.90
C ARG A 298 -27.82 1.19 -8.13
N ASP A 299 -27.24 1.03 -9.33
CA ASP A 299 -27.95 0.99 -10.61
C ASP A 299 -28.57 -0.37 -10.96
N ALA A 300 -28.62 -1.29 -9.99
CA ALA A 300 -29.13 -2.66 -10.07
C ALA A 300 -28.36 -3.62 -10.99
N ARG A 301 -27.24 -3.21 -11.60
CA ARG A 301 -26.37 -4.15 -12.32
C ARG A 301 -25.72 -5.13 -11.34
N VAL A 302 -25.51 -6.36 -11.79
CA VAL A 302 -25.10 -7.48 -10.94
C VAL A 302 -23.76 -8.06 -11.40
N PHE A 303 -22.77 -8.03 -10.52
CA PHE A 303 -21.54 -8.81 -10.64
C PHE A 303 -21.72 -10.15 -9.98
N THR A 304 -21.13 -11.18 -10.57
CA THR A 304 -20.98 -12.51 -9.95
C THR A 304 -19.52 -12.93 -9.94
N TYR A 305 -19.13 -13.66 -8.91
CA TYR A 305 -17.77 -14.11 -8.70
C TYR A 305 -17.75 -15.63 -8.49
N ALA A 306 -16.78 -16.30 -9.09
CA ALA A 306 -16.49 -17.70 -8.85
C ALA A 306 -15.10 -17.84 -8.23
N TYR A 307 -14.92 -18.90 -7.43
CA TYR A 307 -13.72 -19.13 -6.62
C TYR A 307 -13.16 -20.53 -6.87
N ASP A 308 -11.84 -20.68 -6.72
CA ASP A 308 -11.23 -22.00 -6.60
C ASP A 308 -11.32 -22.56 -5.17
N GLY A 309 -10.86 -23.79 -4.98
CA GLY A 309 -10.88 -24.44 -3.66
C GLY A 309 -9.93 -23.84 -2.60
N LEU A 310 -9.20 -22.77 -2.93
CA LEU A 310 -8.38 -21.99 -2.01
C LEU A 310 -8.96 -20.58 -1.79
N ASP A 311 -10.24 -20.37 -2.11
CA ASP A 311 -10.98 -19.12 -1.91
C ASP A 311 -10.41 -17.93 -2.72
N ARG A 312 -9.80 -18.23 -3.87
CA ARG A 312 -9.28 -17.21 -4.80
C ARG A 312 -10.24 -17.01 -5.98
N PRO A 313 -10.55 -15.77 -6.38
CA PRO A 313 -11.49 -15.50 -7.45
C PRO A 313 -10.92 -15.96 -8.79
N ILE A 314 -11.62 -16.82 -9.50
CA ILE A 314 -11.22 -17.33 -10.84
C ILE A 314 -12.05 -16.73 -11.97
N GLU A 315 -13.21 -16.15 -11.65
CA GLU A 315 -14.06 -15.45 -12.59
C GLU A 315 -14.75 -14.26 -11.92
N LYS A 316 -14.82 -13.12 -12.63
CA LYS A 316 -15.70 -11.99 -12.35
C LYS A 316 -16.56 -11.74 -13.59
N THR A 317 -17.85 -11.99 -13.49
CA THR A 317 -18.81 -11.68 -14.54
C THR A 317 -19.19 -10.21 -14.46
N VAL A 318 -19.02 -9.47 -15.56
CA VAL A 318 -19.29 -8.03 -15.63
C VAL A 318 -20.62 -7.78 -16.33
N PRO A 319 -21.59 -7.11 -15.69
CA PRO A 319 -22.91 -6.89 -16.27
C PRO A 319 -22.85 -5.86 -17.40
N GLY A 320 -23.67 -6.09 -18.42
CA GLY A 320 -23.75 -5.23 -19.60
C GLY A 320 -24.74 -4.10 -19.50
N ALA A 321 -25.93 -4.35 -20.06
CA ALA A 321 -26.93 -3.32 -20.29
C ALA A 321 -27.39 -2.65 -18.99
N CYS A 322 -27.70 -1.36 -19.12
CA CYS A 322 -28.41 -0.61 -18.11
C CYS A 322 -29.71 -1.31 -17.69
N VAL A 323 -29.96 -1.37 -16.38
CA VAL A 323 -31.22 -1.92 -15.86
C VAL A 323 -32.32 -0.90 -16.10
N ALA A 324 -33.44 -1.34 -16.69
CA ALA A 324 -34.57 -0.46 -16.98
C ALA A 324 -35.07 0.24 -15.70
N SER A 325 -35.41 1.53 -15.81
CA SER A 325 -35.84 2.40 -14.69
C SER A 325 -34.75 2.83 -13.71
N PHE A 326 -33.48 2.50 -13.95
CA PHE A 326 -32.32 3.09 -13.27
C PHE A 326 -31.62 4.07 -14.20
N ALA A 327 -31.23 5.23 -13.66
CA ALA A 327 -30.49 6.23 -14.40
C ALA A 327 -29.03 5.82 -14.50
N CYS A 328 -28.64 5.02 -15.49
CA CYS A 328 -27.24 4.69 -15.75
C CYS A 328 -26.84 5.03 -17.18
N THR A 329 -25.54 5.06 -17.42
CA THR A 329 -24.97 5.27 -18.73
C THR A 329 -24.75 3.93 -19.43
N THR A 330 -25.05 3.84 -20.72
CA THR A 330 -24.83 2.62 -21.50
C THR A 330 -23.35 2.54 -21.93
N PRO A 331 -22.56 1.59 -21.41
CA PRO A 331 -21.17 1.45 -21.81
C PRO A 331 -21.04 0.79 -23.20
N PRO A 332 -19.93 1.02 -23.92
CA PRO A 332 -19.61 0.25 -25.12
C PRO A 332 -19.32 -1.21 -24.78
N ALA A 333 -19.43 -2.11 -25.77
CA ALA A 333 -19.18 -3.55 -25.59
C ALA A 333 -17.76 -3.87 -25.07
N SER A 334 -16.77 -3.02 -25.37
CA SER A 334 -15.40 -3.16 -24.86
C SER A 334 -15.28 -3.05 -23.33
N ALA A 335 -16.29 -2.46 -22.66
CA ALA A 335 -16.33 -2.27 -21.22
C ALA A 335 -17.27 -3.25 -20.50
N VAL A 336 -17.78 -4.26 -21.22
CA VAL A 336 -18.69 -5.30 -20.72
C VAL A 336 -18.07 -6.66 -21.02
N ARG A 337 -17.04 -7.02 -20.26
CA ARG A 337 -16.28 -8.25 -20.50
C ARG A 337 -15.97 -8.94 -19.18
N ASN A 338 -16.27 -10.22 -19.11
CA ASN A 338 -15.94 -11.05 -17.95
C ASN A 338 -14.44 -11.15 -17.80
N VAL A 339 -13.95 -11.24 -16.57
CA VAL A 339 -12.53 -11.39 -16.27
C VAL A 339 -12.29 -12.76 -15.65
N TYR A 340 -11.32 -13.49 -16.18
CA TYR A 340 -10.87 -14.78 -15.70
C TYR A 340 -9.47 -14.65 -15.11
N TYR A 341 -9.26 -15.25 -13.95
CA TYR A 341 -8.01 -15.20 -13.21
C TYR A 341 -7.40 -16.59 -13.08
N GLY A 342 -6.07 -16.63 -12.99
CA GLY A 342 -5.34 -17.85 -12.68
C GLY A 342 -4.18 -17.56 -11.76
N TYR A 343 -3.83 -18.54 -10.94
CA TYR A 343 -2.82 -18.41 -9.89
C TYR A 343 -1.86 -19.59 -9.89
N ASP A 344 -0.67 -19.38 -9.37
CA ASP A 344 0.26 -20.46 -9.04
C ASP A 344 -0.11 -21.10 -7.67
N PRO A 345 0.56 -22.19 -7.27
CA PRO A 345 0.32 -22.83 -5.97
C PRO A 345 0.68 -21.98 -4.73
N ARG A 346 1.42 -20.86 -4.90
CA ARG A 346 1.77 -19.93 -3.83
C ARG A 346 0.70 -18.84 -3.63
N GLY A 347 -0.30 -18.76 -4.52
CA GLY A 347 -1.30 -17.70 -4.49
C GLY A 347 -0.99 -16.52 -5.40
N LEU A 348 0.11 -16.55 -6.15
CA LEU A 348 0.51 -15.43 -7.02
C LEU A 348 -0.27 -15.48 -8.33
N GLN A 349 -0.84 -14.35 -8.76
CA GLN A 349 -1.70 -14.27 -9.94
C GLN A 349 -0.89 -14.37 -11.23
N LEU A 350 -1.07 -15.47 -11.96
CA LEU A 350 -0.43 -15.73 -13.24
C LEU A 350 -1.09 -14.98 -14.40
N TYR A 351 -2.40 -14.75 -14.35
CA TYR A 351 -3.09 -14.01 -15.40
C TYR A 351 -4.38 -13.36 -14.93
N ALA A 352 -4.77 -12.28 -15.61
CA ALA A 352 -6.14 -11.82 -15.76
C ALA A 352 -6.45 -11.73 -17.26
N ARG A 353 -7.58 -12.31 -17.71
CA ARG A 353 -7.93 -12.41 -19.13
C ARG A 353 -9.39 -12.09 -19.35
N PHE A 354 -9.71 -11.45 -20.47
CA PHE A 354 -11.11 -11.22 -20.82
C PHE A 354 -11.77 -12.45 -21.46
N ASP A 355 -13.08 -12.58 -21.24
CA ASP A 355 -14.03 -13.49 -21.91
C ASP A 355 -13.84 -15.00 -21.67
N SER A 356 -12.63 -15.49 -21.44
CA SER A 356 -12.35 -16.87 -21.01
C SER A 356 -10.98 -17.01 -20.36
N ALA A 357 -10.74 -18.13 -19.67
CA ALA A 357 -9.41 -18.49 -19.15
C ALA A 357 -8.32 -18.62 -20.25
N SER A 358 -8.71 -18.75 -21.52
CA SER A 358 -7.83 -18.74 -22.70
C SER A 358 -8.04 -17.50 -23.58
N GLY A 359 -8.58 -16.42 -23.02
CA GLY A 359 -8.83 -15.17 -23.74
C GLY A 359 -7.57 -14.58 -24.38
N ALA A 360 -7.73 -13.91 -25.52
CA ALA A 360 -6.62 -13.30 -26.25
C ALA A 360 -6.19 -11.94 -25.68
N ASP A 361 -7.10 -11.25 -24.99
CA ASP A 361 -6.81 -10.00 -24.32
C ASP A 361 -6.48 -10.28 -22.84
N THR A 362 -5.23 -10.04 -22.46
CA THR A 362 -4.62 -10.55 -21.24
C THR A 362 -3.71 -9.54 -20.54
N VAL A 363 -3.57 -9.72 -19.24
CA VAL A 363 -2.37 -9.37 -18.48
C VAL A 363 -1.84 -10.66 -17.88
N ASP A 364 -0.74 -11.16 -18.43
CA ASP A 364 -0.05 -12.36 -17.96
C ASP A 364 1.20 -11.99 -17.17
N THR A 365 1.41 -12.63 -16.02
CA THR A 365 2.48 -12.32 -15.07
C THR A 365 3.30 -13.57 -14.77
N ALA A 366 4.62 -13.40 -14.69
CA ALA A 366 5.54 -14.44 -14.25
C ALA A 366 6.32 -13.97 -13.02
N TYR A 367 6.62 -14.93 -12.14
CA TYR A 367 7.33 -14.69 -10.90
C TYR A 367 8.62 -15.49 -10.85
N ASP A 368 9.63 -14.98 -10.14
CA ASP A 368 10.82 -15.74 -9.82
C ASP A 368 10.57 -16.72 -8.64
N GLY A 369 11.63 -17.44 -8.23
CA GLY A 369 11.55 -18.39 -7.12
C GLY A 369 11.22 -17.76 -5.77
N PHE A 370 11.44 -16.45 -5.61
CA PHE A 370 11.12 -15.68 -4.40
C PHE A 370 9.74 -15.03 -4.46
N GLY A 371 8.98 -15.23 -5.55
CA GLY A 371 7.63 -14.69 -5.71
C GLY A 371 7.61 -13.24 -6.22
N ARG A 372 8.73 -12.71 -6.71
CA ARG A 372 8.82 -11.34 -7.25
C ARG A 372 8.50 -11.34 -8.73
N GLN A 373 7.82 -10.29 -9.22
CA GLN A 373 7.36 -10.21 -10.62
C GLN A 373 8.54 -10.09 -11.59
N SER A 374 8.90 -11.18 -12.28
CA SER A 374 9.98 -11.18 -13.26
C SER A 374 9.54 -10.70 -14.65
N SER A 375 8.26 -10.85 -15.00
CA SER A 375 7.71 -10.43 -16.29
C SER A 375 6.23 -10.11 -16.19
N GLN A 376 5.78 -9.15 -17.00
CA GLN A 376 4.36 -8.92 -17.29
C GLN A 376 4.17 -8.68 -18.78
N THR A 377 3.23 -9.40 -19.38
CA THR A 377 2.82 -9.24 -20.79
C THR A 377 1.40 -8.72 -20.82
N VAL A 378 1.19 -7.57 -21.46
CA VAL A 378 -0.15 -7.06 -21.78
C VAL A 378 -0.42 -7.36 -23.24
N ALA A 379 -1.46 -8.14 -23.52
CA ALA A 379 -1.97 -8.40 -24.85
C ALA A 379 -3.38 -7.81 -24.97
N MET A 380 -3.59 -6.87 -25.89
CA MET A 380 -4.90 -6.23 -26.08
C MET A 380 -5.09 -5.89 -27.55
N GLY A 381 -6.22 -6.30 -28.14
CA GLY A 381 -6.53 -6.01 -29.54
C GLY A 381 -5.54 -6.64 -30.53
N GLY A 382 -4.99 -7.82 -30.19
CA GLY A 382 -4.00 -8.53 -31.01
C GLY A 382 -2.57 -8.01 -30.91
N VAL A 383 -2.31 -6.99 -30.06
CA VAL A 383 -0.95 -6.46 -29.82
C VAL A 383 -0.47 -6.89 -28.45
N ALA A 384 0.66 -7.60 -28.40
CA ALA A 384 1.31 -8.03 -27.15
C ALA A 384 2.58 -7.23 -26.88
N ARG A 385 2.74 -6.77 -25.63
CA ARG A 385 3.92 -6.05 -25.16
C ARG A 385 4.37 -6.62 -23.81
N THR A 386 5.64 -6.98 -23.71
CA THR A 386 6.22 -7.59 -22.51
C THR A 386 7.23 -6.67 -21.85
N VAL A 387 7.10 -6.51 -20.54
CA VAL A 387 8.03 -5.82 -19.66
C VAL A 387 8.66 -6.85 -18.74
N THR A 388 9.98 -6.81 -18.56
CA THR A 388 10.67 -7.74 -17.63
C THR A 388 11.48 -6.98 -16.59
N SER A 389 11.51 -7.52 -15.38
CA SER A 389 12.19 -6.93 -14.23
C SER A 389 13.29 -7.86 -13.73
N GLY A 390 14.37 -7.28 -13.23
CA GLY A 390 15.40 -7.97 -12.47
C GLY A 390 15.56 -7.34 -11.09
N TYR A 391 15.94 -8.13 -10.10
CA TYR A 391 16.02 -7.72 -8.71
C TYR A 391 17.43 -7.93 -8.15
N ASP A 392 17.81 -7.13 -7.15
CA ASP A 392 19.01 -7.40 -6.34
C ASP A 392 18.74 -8.44 -5.23
N PHE A 393 19.71 -8.62 -4.34
CA PHE A 393 19.62 -9.60 -3.24
C PHE A 393 18.63 -9.14 -2.16
N GLU A 394 18.42 -7.83 -2.03
CA GLU A 394 17.50 -7.17 -1.11
C GLU A 394 16.07 -7.10 -1.66
N SER A 395 15.85 -7.61 -2.88
CA SER A 395 14.57 -7.61 -3.59
C SER A 395 14.10 -6.26 -4.11
N ASN A 396 15.00 -5.29 -4.22
CA ASN A 396 14.72 -4.04 -4.93
C ASN A 396 14.79 -4.30 -6.44
N ARG A 397 13.91 -3.64 -7.22
CA ARG A 397 13.92 -3.74 -8.68
C ARG A 397 15.18 -3.05 -9.22
N LYS A 398 16.19 -3.85 -9.57
CA LYS A 398 17.49 -3.44 -10.11
C LYS A 398 17.48 -3.20 -11.62
N ARG A 399 16.55 -3.80 -12.36
CA ARG A 399 16.49 -3.68 -13.83
C ARG A 399 15.05 -3.63 -14.30
N LEU A 400 14.75 -2.78 -15.28
CA LEU A 400 13.48 -2.71 -15.99
C LEU A 400 13.73 -2.73 -17.50
N ASN A 401 13.23 -3.74 -18.20
CA ASN A 401 13.38 -3.89 -19.65
C ASN A 401 12.06 -3.58 -20.37
N PHE A 402 12.16 -2.79 -21.44
CA PHE A 402 11.07 -2.45 -22.33
C PHE A 402 10.96 -3.48 -23.48
N PRO A 403 9.82 -3.54 -24.18
CA PRO A 403 9.61 -4.47 -25.30
C PRO A 403 10.64 -4.33 -26.43
N ASP A 404 11.24 -3.15 -26.60
CA ASP A 404 12.23 -2.86 -27.65
C ASP A 404 13.69 -3.05 -27.19
N SER A 405 13.90 -3.83 -26.12
CA SER A 405 15.21 -4.16 -25.55
C SER A 405 15.98 -3.01 -24.88
N VAL A 406 15.44 -1.78 -24.88
CA VAL A 406 15.95 -0.71 -24.03
C VAL A 406 15.67 -1.06 -22.57
N PHE A 407 16.64 -0.81 -21.69
CA PHE A 407 16.48 -1.07 -20.27
C PHE A 407 17.13 0.00 -19.41
N PHE A 408 16.60 0.15 -18.20
CA PHE A 408 17.17 0.98 -17.16
C PHE A 408 17.65 0.12 -15.99
N MET A 409 18.81 0.47 -15.45
CA MET A 409 19.35 -0.10 -14.23
C MET A 409 19.09 0.86 -13.06
N TYR A 410 18.70 0.30 -11.93
CA TYR A 410 18.45 1.00 -10.68
C TYR A 410 19.44 0.48 -9.66
N ASN A 411 20.20 1.38 -9.06
CA ASN A 411 21.20 1.07 -8.06
C ASN A 411 20.75 1.62 -6.72
N TYR A 412 20.76 0.74 -5.72
CA TYR A 412 20.38 1.04 -4.37
C TYR A 412 21.59 0.96 -3.45
N ASP A 413 21.55 1.76 -2.41
CA ASP A 413 22.52 1.73 -1.33
C ASP A 413 22.18 0.64 -0.31
N GLN A 414 22.94 0.51 0.78
CA GLN A 414 22.71 -0.57 1.76
C GLN A 414 21.44 -0.39 2.61
N LEU A 415 20.78 0.77 2.50
CA LEU A 415 19.48 1.06 3.10
C LEU A 415 18.33 0.91 2.09
N ALA A 416 18.58 0.27 0.95
CA ALA A 416 17.66 0.13 -0.19
C ALA A 416 17.15 1.46 -0.77
N ARG A 417 17.93 2.55 -0.63
CA ARG A 417 17.57 3.84 -1.20
C ARG A 417 18.16 3.97 -2.59
N LEU A 418 17.34 4.40 -3.54
CA LEU A 418 17.76 4.59 -4.93
C LEU A 418 18.77 5.74 -4.99
N TYR A 419 20.01 5.49 -5.42
CA TYR A 419 21.03 6.54 -5.54
C TYR A 419 21.45 6.80 -6.98
N LEU A 420 21.13 5.89 -7.91
CA LEU A 420 21.54 6.02 -9.30
C LEU A 420 20.63 5.23 -10.25
N VAL A 421 20.25 5.88 -11.35
CA VAL A 421 19.56 5.28 -12.48
C VAL A 421 20.45 5.39 -13.72
N ARG A 422 20.57 4.29 -14.46
CA ARG A 422 21.36 4.23 -15.70
C ARG A 422 20.51 3.81 -16.88
N LEU A 423 20.74 4.42 -18.04
CA LEU A 423 20.37 3.86 -19.33
C LEU A 423 21.39 2.76 -19.70
N GLY A 424 20.90 1.55 -19.91
CA GLY A 424 21.75 0.39 -20.07
C GLY A 424 22.62 0.14 -18.83
N ASN A 425 23.85 -0.35 -19.02
CA ASN A 425 24.75 -0.68 -17.91
C ASN A 425 25.65 0.49 -17.46
N THR A 426 25.81 1.54 -18.28
CA THR A 426 26.91 2.49 -18.12
C THR A 426 26.47 3.93 -17.98
N THR A 427 25.49 4.39 -18.77
CA THR A 427 25.14 5.82 -18.84
C THR A 427 24.28 6.23 -17.66
N SER A 428 24.83 6.97 -16.70
CA SER A 428 24.07 7.61 -15.63
C SER A 428 23.12 8.66 -16.20
N ILE A 429 21.84 8.62 -15.83
CA ILE A 429 20.82 9.55 -16.34
C ILE A 429 20.06 10.27 -15.22
N ALA A 430 20.03 9.68 -14.03
CA ALA A 430 19.59 10.34 -12.82
C ALA A 430 20.37 9.82 -11.61
N SER A 431 20.64 10.65 -10.63
CA SER A 431 21.36 10.26 -9.41
C SER A 431 20.82 11.02 -8.21
N MET A 432 20.79 10.36 -7.06
CA MET A 432 20.26 10.91 -5.82
C MET A 432 21.30 10.73 -4.74
N THR A 433 21.54 11.78 -3.97
CA THR A 433 22.38 11.74 -2.78
C THR A 433 21.52 11.95 -1.54
N TYR A 434 22.06 11.58 -0.39
CA TYR A 434 21.35 11.66 0.88
C TYR A 434 22.22 12.37 1.90
N ASP A 435 21.58 13.08 2.82
CA ASP A 435 22.27 13.73 3.93
C ASP A 435 22.60 12.75 5.07
N ALA A 436 23.27 13.25 6.11
CA ALA A 436 23.65 12.45 7.27
C ALA A 436 22.45 11.90 8.07
N GLN A 437 21.24 12.46 7.89
CA GLN A 437 20.01 11.95 8.50
C GLN A 437 19.30 10.93 7.59
N GLY A 438 19.87 10.69 6.41
CA GLY A 438 19.37 9.75 5.43
C GLY A 438 18.25 10.28 4.53
N ARG A 439 18.02 11.60 4.51
CA ARG A 439 17.00 12.27 3.70
C ARG A 439 17.59 12.68 2.35
N PRO A 440 16.80 12.77 1.25
CA PRO A 440 17.30 13.26 -0.04
C PRO A 440 18.01 14.61 0.10
N TRP A 441 19.23 14.76 -0.42
CA TRP A 441 20.01 16.00 -0.36
C TRP A 441 20.11 16.68 -1.72
N THR A 442 20.51 15.93 -2.74
CA THR A 442 20.43 16.36 -4.14
C THR A 442 19.88 15.25 -5.03
N GLU A 443 19.15 15.65 -6.07
CA GLU A 443 18.72 14.79 -7.16
C GLU A 443 19.14 15.43 -8.49
N THR A 444 19.87 14.69 -9.31
CA THR A 444 20.22 15.11 -10.66
C THR A 444 19.34 14.34 -11.65
N ARG A 445 18.69 15.05 -12.58
CA ARG A 445 17.91 14.49 -13.69
C ARG A 445 18.43 15.10 -14.99
N GLY A 446 19.10 14.30 -15.82
CA GLY A 446 19.87 14.87 -16.93
C GLY A 446 21.00 15.77 -16.41
N ALA A 447 20.99 17.05 -16.78
CA ALA A 447 21.92 18.05 -16.26
C ALA A 447 21.28 19.06 -15.29
N VAL A 448 20.02 18.85 -14.87
CA VAL A 448 19.37 19.66 -13.84
C VAL A 448 19.65 19.07 -12.46
N THR A 449 20.00 19.92 -11.50
CA THR A 449 20.19 19.52 -10.10
C THR A 449 19.10 20.13 -9.21
N THR A 450 18.32 19.28 -8.57
CA THR A 450 17.41 19.64 -7.49
C THR A 450 18.14 19.50 -6.16
N THR A 451 18.13 20.52 -5.31
CA THR A 451 18.68 20.49 -3.95
C THR A 451 17.56 20.59 -2.92
N PHE A 452 17.59 19.73 -1.91
CA PHE A 452 16.60 19.68 -0.84
C PHE A 452 17.22 20.20 0.47
N GLY A 453 16.49 21.05 1.17
CA GLY A 453 16.83 21.52 2.51
C GLY A 453 15.71 21.23 3.47
N TYR A 454 16.03 20.95 4.72
CA TYR A 454 15.06 20.54 5.74
C TYR A 454 15.14 21.44 6.97
N ASP A 455 14.03 21.56 7.69
CA ASP A 455 14.02 22.17 9.00
C ASP A 455 14.50 21.19 10.09
N LEU A 456 14.55 21.68 11.33
CA LEU A 456 14.99 20.91 12.48
C LEU A 456 14.03 19.74 12.83
N ALA A 457 12.80 19.73 12.32
CA ALA A 457 11.84 18.63 12.46
C ALA A 457 11.92 17.61 11.31
N SER A 458 12.92 17.73 10.43
CA SER A 458 13.07 16.92 9.23
C SER A 458 11.98 17.08 8.17
N ARG A 459 11.30 18.23 8.16
CA ARG A 459 10.34 18.59 7.10
C ARG A 459 11.06 19.38 6.01
N LEU A 460 10.61 19.28 4.76
CA LEU A 460 11.23 19.99 3.63
C LEU A 460 11.08 21.51 3.79
N ALA A 461 12.17 22.22 4.05
CA ALA A 461 12.18 23.68 4.21
C ALA A 461 12.53 24.43 2.92
N SER A 462 13.24 23.78 2.00
CA SER A 462 13.56 24.35 0.70
C SER A 462 13.71 23.30 -0.39
N LEU A 463 13.33 23.65 -1.61
CA LEU A 463 13.56 22.86 -2.82
C LEU A 463 14.06 23.81 -3.91
N ALA A 464 15.26 23.57 -4.43
CA ALA A 464 15.90 24.42 -5.42
C ALA A 464 16.24 23.63 -6.68
N ASP A 465 15.63 23.99 -7.80
CA ASP A 465 15.97 23.44 -9.11
C ASP A 465 16.95 24.39 -9.81
N ASP A 466 18.17 23.89 -10.06
CA ASP A 466 19.26 24.54 -10.78
C ASP A 466 19.30 24.00 -12.22
N LEU A 467 18.87 24.84 -13.16
CA LEU A 467 18.78 24.51 -14.59
C LEU A 467 19.95 25.14 -15.35
N SER A 468 20.16 24.73 -16.60
CA SER A 468 21.20 25.34 -17.42
C SER A 468 20.86 26.80 -17.74
N GLY A 469 21.77 27.71 -17.37
CA GLY A 469 21.51 29.15 -17.36
C GLY A 469 21.02 29.60 -15.99
N THR A 470 20.22 30.68 -15.93
CA THR A 470 19.60 31.15 -14.67
C THR A 470 18.13 31.54 -14.83
N ALA A 471 17.62 31.56 -16.06
CA ALA A 471 16.25 32.01 -16.34
C ALA A 471 15.19 31.00 -15.84
N GLY A 472 15.55 29.72 -15.79
CA GLY A 472 14.67 28.63 -15.37
C GLY A 472 14.81 28.26 -13.90
N ASP A 473 15.82 28.76 -13.19
CA ASP A 473 16.06 28.37 -11.81
C ASP A 473 14.91 28.79 -10.91
N VAL A 474 14.62 27.96 -9.93
CA VAL A 474 13.62 28.29 -8.91
C VAL A 474 14.02 27.70 -7.58
N THR A 475 13.92 28.51 -6.53
CA THR A 475 14.00 28.07 -5.14
C THR A 475 12.64 28.29 -4.52
N SER A 476 12.01 27.20 -4.10
CA SER A 476 10.83 27.21 -3.25
C SER A 476 11.27 27.09 -1.79
N THR A 477 10.76 27.96 -0.91
CA THR A 477 10.94 27.82 0.55
C THR A 477 9.60 27.66 1.26
N PHE A 478 9.61 26.86 2.31
CA PHE A 478 8.42 26.34 2.97
C PHE A 478 8.44 26.68 4.47
N GLY A 479 7.33 27.19 4.97
CA GLY A 479 7.14 27.48 6.38
C GLY A 479 5.94 26.72 6.93
N TYR A 480 6.12 26.11 8.10
CA TYR A 480 5.14 25.23 8.72
C TYR A 480 4.65 25.77 10.04
N ASN A 481 3.39 25.49 10.37
CA ASN A 481 2.88 25.70 11.72
C ASN A 481 3.25 24.53 12.67
N ASN A 482 2.79 24.63 13.92
CA ASN A 482 3.06 23.63 14.97
C ASN A 482 2.30 22.30 14.78
N ALA A 483 1.35 22.24 13.84
CA ALA A 483 0.70 21.01 13.41
C ALA A 483 1.35 20.40 12.15
N SER A 484 2.53 20.88 11.76
CA SER A 484 3.23 20.45 10.55
C SER A 484 2.41 20.62 9.27
N GLN A 485 1.62 21.68 9.17
CA GLN A 485 1.05 22.09 7.90
C GLN A 485 1.84 23.23 7.29
N LEU A 486 2.03 23.18 5.98
CA LEU A 486 2.55 24.25 5.16
C LEU A 486 1.60 25.45 5.20
N VAL A 487 2.10 26.58 5.70
CA VAL A 487 1.37 27.85 5.82
C VAL A 487 1.96 28.95 4.94
N THR A 488 3.20 28.78 4.48
CA THR A 488 3.85 29.73 3.57
C THR A 488 4.68 28.99 2.54
N ARG A 489 4.52 29.36 1.26
CA ARG A 489 5.39 28.97 0.16
C ARG A 489 5.89 30.23 -0.54
N LEU A 490 7.20 30.42 -0.59
CA LEU A 490 7.83 31.50 -1.36
C LEU A 490 8.57 30.88 -2.55
N ARG A 491 8.57 31.57 -3.70
CA ARG A 491 9.32 31.17 -4.90
C ARG A 491 10.23 32.31 -5.32
N SER A 492 11.49 32.02 -5.64
CA SER A 492 12.46 33.02 -6.10
C SER A 492 12.21 33.50 -7.53
N ASN A 493 11.44 32.74 -8.33
CA ASN A 493 11.19 33.02 -9.74
C ASN A 493 9.68 33.14 -10.01
N THR A 494 9.25 34.32 -10.44
CA THR A 494 7.83 34.63 -10.70
C THR A 494 7.26 33.91 -11.92
N ALA A 495 8.10 33.37 -12.82
CA ALA A 495 7.62 32.57 -13.95
C ALA A 495 6.90 31.29 -13.52
N TYR A 496 7.19 30.79 -12.31
CA TYR A 496 6.53 29.66 -11.69
C TYR A 496 5.26 30.05 -10.92
N ALA A 497 4.92 31.35 -10.82
CA ALA A 497 3.64 31.75 -10.25
C ALA A 497 2.53 31.41 -11.24
N TRP A 498 1.46 30.80 -10.75
CA TRP A 498 0.32 30.49 -11.61
C TRP A 498 -0.32 31.79 -12.12
N PRO A 499 -0.46 31.99 -13.44
CA PRO A 499 -0.89 33.26 -14.01
C PRO A 499 -2.43 33.42 -14.07
N GLY A 500 -3.17 32.44 -13.57
CA GLY A 500 -4.60 32.27 -13.80
C GLY A 500 -5.53 32.95 -12.80
N TYR A 501 -5.03 33.87 -11.95
CA TYR A 501 -5.87 34.57 -10.97
C TYR A 501 -7.05 35.27 -11.66
N THR A 502 -8.23 34.68 -11.50
CA THR A 502 -9.49 35.39 -11.65
C THR A 502 -10.20 35.22 -10.32
N ASP A 503 -10.48 36.33 -9.66
CA ASP A 503 -11.21 36.33 -8.39
C ASP A 503 -12.67 35.94 -8.68
N VAL A 504 -12.91 34.62 -8.64
CA VAL A 504 -14.18 34.03 -9.00
C VAL A 504 -14.63 33.16 -7.84
N SER A 505 -15.80 33.49 -7.29
CA SER A 505 -16.50 32.61 -6.36
C SER A 505 -17.50 31.76 -7.12
N HIS A 506 -17.37 30.43 -6.99
CA HIS A 506 -18.33 29.47 -7.52
C HIS A 506 -19.27 29.02 -6.41
N SER A 507 -20.52 29.48 -6.44
CA SER A 507 -21.55 28.98 -5.54
C SER A 507 -22.17 27.71 -6.08
N TYR A 508 -22.20 26.67 -5.25
CA TYR A 508 -22.85 25.39 -5.54
C TYR A 508 -23.74 24.98 -4.36
N ALA A 509 -24.73 24.13 -4.64
CA ALA A 509 -25.52 23.45 -3.63
C ALA A 509 -25.17 21.97 -3.63
N VAL A 510 -25.26 21.30 -2.47
CA VAL A 510 -25.04 19.87 -2.33
C VAL A 510 -26.30 19.15 -1.87
N ASN A 511 -26.50 17.91 -2.30
CA ASN A 511 -27.46 17.00 -1.65
C ASN A 511 -26.77 16.15 -0.57
N ALA A 512 -27.56 15.29 0.09
CA ALA A 512 -27.08 14.41 1.16
C ALA A 512 -26.08 13.32 0.71
N LEU A 513 -25.85 13.17 -0.59
CA LEU A 513 -24.80 12.29 -1.13
C LEU A 513 -23.51 13.07 -1.44
N ASN A 514 -23.40 14.32 -1.01
CA ASN A 514 -22.33 15.25 -1.37
C ASN A 514 -22.21 15.54 -2.88
N GLN A 515 -23.29 15.32 -3.65
CA GLN A 515 -23.35 15.62 -5.09
C GLN A 515 -23.72 17.07 -5.31
N TYR A 516 -23.11 17.72 -6.30
CA TYR A 516 -23.52 19.08 -6.69
C TYR A 516 -24.90 19.06 -7.33
N THR A 517 -25.79 19.93 -6.88
CA THR A 517 -27.19 19.99 -7.32
C THR A 517 -27.58 21.36 -7.84
N GLY A 518 -28.60 21.37 -8.71
CA GLY A 518 -29.15 22.60 -9.27
C GLY A 518 -28.20 23.30 -10.24
N SER A 519 -28.51 24.58 -10.48
CA SER A 519 -27.67 25.48 -11.28
C SER A 519 -26.55 26.06 -10.42
N VAL A 520 -25.32 25.62 -10.66
CA VAL A 520 -24.09 26.17 -10.07
C VAL A 520 -23.66 27.39 -10.86
N SER A 521 -23.40 28.49 -10.18
CA SER A 521 -22.98 29.73 -10.84
C SER A 521 -21.52 29.61 -11.29
N THR A 522 -21.28 29.77 -12.59
CA THR A 522 -19.93 29.86 -13.15
C THR A 522 -19.73 31.20 -13.85
N VAL A 523 -18.47 31.56 -14.11
CA VAL A 523 -18.11 32.73 -14.95
C VAL A 523 -18.80 32.65 -16.31
N SER A 524 -19.09 31.43 -16.78
CA SER A 524 -19.75 31.14 -18.06
C SER A 524 -21.28 30.97 -17.97
N GLY A 525 -21.89 31.27 -16.82
CA GLY A 525 -23.33 31.09 -16.57
C GLY A 525 -23.66 29.90 -15.66
N ALA A 526 -24.95 29.73 -15.38
CA ALA A 526 -25.46 28.64 -14.54
C ALA A 526 -25.25 27.27 -15.24
N ARG A 527 -24.63 26.30 -14.55
CA ARG A 527 -24.44 24.92 -15.02
C ARG A 527 -25.23 23.95 -14.18
N THR A 528 -25.85 22.94 -14.81
CA THR A 528 -26.57 21.89 -14.08
C THR A 528 -25.75 20.59 -14.11
N TYR A 529 -25.42 20.07 -12.93
CA TYR A 529 -24.70 18.81 -12.80
C TYR A 529 -25.68 17.63 -12.78
N GLY A 530 -25.33 16.56 -13.47
CA GLY A 530 -26.09 15.32 -13.54
C GLY A 530 -25.27 14.14 -13.07
N TYR A 531 -25.90 13.23 -12.32
CA TYR A 531 -25.26 12.03 -11.78
C TYR A 531 -26.01 10.79 -12.21
N ASP A 532 -25.29 9.69 -12.43
CA ASP A 532 -25.90 8.38 -12.61
C ASP A 532 -26.32 7.76 -11.26
N ALA A 533 -26.98 6.61 -11.31
CA ALA A 533 -27.52 5.89 -10.16
C ALA A 533 -26.41 5.27 -9.28
N ASN A 534 -25.20 5.07 -9.82
CA ASN A 534 -24.04 4.68 -9.01
C ASN A 534 -23.34 5.88 -8.37
N GLY A 535 -23.79 7.11 -8.66
CA GLY A 535 -23.23 8.34 -8.12
C GLY A 535 -22.06 8.87 -8.94
N ASN A 536 -21.81 8.40 -10.16
CA ASN A 536 -20.79 9.03 -11.01
C ASN A 536 -21.33 10.32 -11.62
N LEU A 537 -20.48 11.34 -11.77
CA LEU A 537 -20.83 12.58 -12.44
C LEU A 537 -21.02 12.33 -13.94
N ALA A 538 -22.26 12.15 -14.38
CA ALA A 538 -22.62 11.89 -15.78
C ALA A 538 -22.67 13.14 -16.65
N SER A 539 -22.77 14.34 -16.06
CA SER A 539 -22.61 15.61 -16.77
C SER A 539 -22.22 16.75 -15.84
N ASP A 540 -21.29 17.61 -16.27
CA ASP A 540 -20.92 18.85 -15.58
C ASP A 540 -21.66 20.09 -16.11
N GLY A 541 -22.70 19.87 -16.93
CA GLY A 541 -23.44 20.92 -17.65
C GLY A 541 -22.81 21.37 -18.97
N THR A 542 -21.63 20.87 -19.33
CA THR A 542 -20.95 21.13 -20.62
C THR A 542 -20.53 19.84 -21.31
N HIS A 543 -19.94 18.94 -20.56
CA HIS A 543 -19.52 17.62 -20.95
C HIS A 543 -20.52 16.59 -20.41
N SER A 544 -20.69 15.50 -21.16
CA SER A 544 -21.33 14.29 -20.66
C SER A 544 -20.27 13.21 -20.48
N PHE A 545 -20.48 12.29 -19.53
CA PHE A 545 -19.56 11.23 -19.17
C PHE A 545 -20.32 9.91 -19.11
N THR A 546 -19.73 8.86 -19.68
CA THR A 546 -20.28 7.50 -19.72
C THR A 546 -19.40 6.58 -18.88
N TYR A 547 -20.02 5.85 -17.96
CA TYR A 547 -19.37 4.90 -17.06
C TYR A 547 -19.79 3.46 -17.33
N ASP A 548 -18.91 2.52 -17.01
CA ASP A 548 -19.24 1.09 -16.97
C ASP A 548 -19.80 0.65 -15.62
N ALA A 549 -19.98 -0.66 -15.42
CA ALA A 549 -20.54 -1.20 -14.17
C ALA A 549 -19.59 -1.10 -12.99
N GLU A 550 -18.31 -0.91 -13.26
CA GLU A 550 -17.23 -0.81 -12.28
C GLU A 550 -16.96 0.66 -11.92
N ASN A 551 -17.84 1.60 -12.29
CA ASN A 551 -17.68 3.04 -12.11
C ASN A 551 -16.44 3.62 -12.82
N ARG A 552 -15.93 2.96 -13.88
CA ARG A 552 -14.83 3.51 -14.67
C ARG A 552 -15.38 4.39 -15.78
N LEU A 553 -14.78 5.56 -15.98
CA LEU A 553 -15.09 6.44 -17.11
C LEU A 553 -14.66 5.76 -18.40
N VAL A 554 -15.57 5.53 -19.35
CA VAL A 554 -15.32 4.81 -20.61
C VAL A 554 -15.56 5.66 -21.85
N ALA A 555 -16.33 6.74 -21.75
CA ALA A 555 -16.47 7.70 -22.84
C ALA A 555 -16.91 9.08 -22.33
N SER A 556 -16.83 10.09 -23.20
CA SER A 556 -17.42 11.41 -22.96
C SER A 556 -18.12 11.98 -24.20
N GLY A 557 -18.93 13.02 -23.97
CA GLY A 557 -19.68 13.73 -25.01
C GLY A 557 -18.82 14.51 -26.00
N THR A 558 -17.52 14.67 -25.73
CA THR A 558 -16.55 15.25 -26.68
C THR A 558 -16.11 14.26 -27.75
N GLY A 559 -16.55 13.00 -27.66
CA GLY A 559 -16.12 11.90 -28.55
C GLY A 559 -14.95 11.09 -27.99
N ALA A 560 -14.42 11.44 -26.80
CA ALA A 560 -13.35 10.67 -26.19
C ALA A 560 -13.83 9.28 -25.74
N THR A 561 -13.05 8.23 -26.00
CA THR A 561 -13.30 6.84 -25.58
C THR A 561 -12.09 6.29 -24.83
N LEU A 562 -12.34 5.52 -23.77
CA LEU A 562 -11.33 4.90 -22.92
C LEU A 562 -11.53 3.38 -22.88
N VAL A 563 -10.43 2.63 -22.88
CA VAL A 563 -10.44 1.15 -22.75
C VAL A 563 -9.50 0.75 -21.63
N TYR A 564 -9.94 -0.21 -20.82
CA TYR A 564 -9.17 -0.73 -19.68
C TYR A 564 -8.69 -2.16 -19.97
N ASP A 565 -7.57 -2.54 -19.38
CA ASP A 565 -7.09 -3.92 -19.40
C ASP A 565 -7.86 -4.81 -18.39
N PRO A 566 -7.69 -6.14 -18.40
CA PRO A 566 -8.34 -7.05 -17.45
C PRO A 566 -8.08 -6.76 -15.96
N LEU A 567 -6.99 -6.04 -15.62
CA LEU A 567 -6.73 -5.59 -14.24
C LEU A 567 -7.44 -4.28 -13.90
N GLY A 568 -8.07 -3.63 -14.89
CA GLY A 568 -8.77 -2.38 -14.76
C GLY A 568 -7.87 -1.15 -14.82
N ARG A 569 -6.67 -1.25 -15.38
CA ARG A 569 -5.80 -0.10 -15.66
C ARG A 569 -6.17 0.50 -17.02
N LEU A 570 -6.09 1.81 -17.17
CA LEU A 570 -6.37 2.47 -18.46
C LEU A 570 -5.38 1.99 -19.53
N TYR A 571 -5.84 1.23 -20.51
CA TYR A 571 -5.01 0.73 -21.61
C TYR A 571 -4.99 1.69 -22.80
N GLN A 572 -6.10 2.38 -23.09
CA GLN A 572 -6.25 3.21 -24.27
C GLN A 572 -7.06 4.48 -23.99
N ALA A 573 -6.68 5.59 -24.62
CA ALA A 573 -7.54 6.76 -24.79
C ALA A 573 -7.57 7.17 -26.27
N SER A 574 -8.74 7.59 -26.75
CA SER A 574 -8.92 8.09 -28.12
C SER A 574 -9.91 9.24 -28.14
N ASP A 575 -9.76 10.19 -29.07
CA ASP A 575 -10.74 11.23 -29.40
C ASP A 575 -11.34 11.05 -30.81
N GLY A 576 -11.14 9.86 -31.41
CA GLY A 576 -11.52 9.54 -32.78
C GLY A 576 -10.52 10.02 -33.85
N ALA A 577 -9.72 11.05 -33.58
CA ALA A 577 -8.66 11.52 -34.46
C ALA A 577 -7.28 11.00 -34.05
N ARG A 578 -7.05 10.84 -32.74
CA ARG A 578 -5.84 10.33 -32.11
C ARG A 578 -6.20 9.18 -31.20
N THR A 579 -5.44 8.11 -31.28
CA THR A 579 -5.53 6.95 -30.38
C THR A 579 -4.17 6.72 -29.74
N GLU A 580 -4.18 6.55 -28.43
CA GLU A 580 -3.00 6.28 -27.61
C GLU A 580 -3.22 5.00 -26.82
N THR A 581 -2.20 4.13 -26.77
CA THR A 581 -2.18 2.95 -25.89
C THR A 581 -1.03 3.04 -24.89
N TYR A 582 -1.22 2.43 -23.73
CA TYR A 582 -0.34 2.59 -22.58
C TYR A 582 0.25 1.26 -22.12
N LEU A 583 1.52 1.30 -21.70
CA LEU A 583 2.24 0.16 -21.14
C LEU A 583 2.69 0.45 -19.71
N TYR A 584 2.66 -0.57 -18.87
CA TYR A 584 2.86 -0.45 -17.43
C TYR A 584 3.97 -1.37 -16.93
N ALA A 585 4.61 -0.97 -15.82
CA ALA A 585 5.41 -1.83 -14.96
C ALA A 585 4.82 -1.80 -13.55
N GLY A 586 4.11 -2.86 -13.15
CA GLY A 586 3.19 -2.77 -12.01
C GLY A 586 2.06 -1.81 -12.39
N ASP A 587 1.78 -0.80 -11.58
CA ASP A 587 0.77 0.23 -11.90
C ASP A 587 1.33 1.54 -12.46
N GLN A 588 2.65 1.62 -12.57
CA GLN A 588 3.33 2.78 -13.13
C GLN A 588 3.30 2.72 -14.65
N ARG A 589 2.80 3.78 -15.30
CA ARG A 589 2.79 3.88 -16.76
C ARG A 589 4.19 4.23 -17.27
N ILE A 590 4.79 3.34 -18.05
CA ILE A 590 6.18 3.48 -18.49
C ILE A 590 6.32 3.85 -19.97
N ALA A 591 5.29 3.64 -20.81
CA ALA A 591 5.35 4.01 -22.21
C ALA A 591 3.97 4.29 -22.81
N GLU A 592 3.99 5.02 -23.93
CA GLU A 592 2.82 5.35 -24.74
C GLU A 592 3.10 5.03 -26.21
N TYR A 593 2.06 4.62 -26.92
CA TYR A 593 2.11 4.28 -28.32
C TYR A 593 0.93 4.91 -29.06
N ASP A 594 1.13 5.33 -30.30
CA ASP A 594 0.05 5.81 -31.16
C ASP A 594 -0.78 4.65 -31.77
N GLY A 595 -1.83 5.00 -32.52
CA GLY A 595 -2.70 4.05 -33.20
C GLY A 595 -2.02 3.18 -34.29
N THR A 596 -0.81 3.53 -34.72
CA THR A 596 0.01 2.70 -35.62
C THR A 596 0.89 1.69 -34.88
N GLY A 597 0.97 1.82 -33.55
CA GLY A 597 1.83 1.02 -32.69
C GLY A 597 3.23 1.60 -32.50
N ALA A 598 3.51 2.80 -33.01
CA ALA A 598 4.78 3.48 -32.78
C ALA A 598 4.83 4.05 -31.36
N MET A 599 5.94 3.82 -30.65
CA MET A 599 6.15 4.42 -29.32
C MET A 599 6.28 5.94 -29.47
N THR A 600 5.49 6.69 -28.70
CA THR A 600 5.50 8.16 -28.66
C THR A 600 6.15 8.69 -27.39
N ALA A 601 6.18 7.89 -26.33
CA ALA A 601 6.82 8.25 -25.07
C ALA A 601 7.39 7.01 -24.36
N ARG A 602 8.57 7.20 -23.74
CA ARG A 602 9.15 6.29 -22.74
C ARG A 602 9.47 7.07 -21.48
N TYR A 603 9.02 6.58 -20.34
CA TYR A 603 9.26 7.18 -19.03
C TYR A 603 10.29 6.39 -18.24
N VAL A 604 11.15 7.11 -17.54
CA VAL A 604 12.07 6.56 -16.55
C VAL A 604 11.49 6.84 -15.17
N PRO A 605 10.93 5.83 -14.51
CA PRO A 605 10.41 6.03 -13.17
C PRO A 605 11.51 6.21 -12.14
N GLY A 606 11.22 6.94 -11.07
CA GLY A 606 12.07 7.08 -9.89
C GLY A 606 11.64 6.14 -8.77
N ALA A 607 11.90 6.57 -7.53
CA ALA A 607 11.36 5.90 -6.35
C ALA A 607 9.88 6.31 -6.17
N GLY A 608 8.99 5.32 -6.03
CA GLY A 608 7.53 5.53 -5.90
C GLY A 608 6.77 5.45 -7.24
N GLU A 609 5.43 5.47 -7.18
CA GLU A 609 4.56 5.26 -8.34
C GLU A 609 4.40 6.50 -9.23
N ASP A 610 4.34 7.69 -8.63
CA ASP A 610 4.04 8.97 -9.31
C ASP A 610 5.26 9.90 -9.36
N ASN A 611 6.46 9.32 -9.42
CA ASN A 611 7.73 10.05 -9.51
C ASN A 611 8.43 9.78 -10.86
N PRO A 612 8.02 10.42 -11.96
CA PRO A 612 8.69 10.27 -13.24
C PRO A 612 9.96 11.14 -13.28
N LEU A 613 11.13 10.53 -13.48
CA LEU A 613 12.41 11.27 -13.53
C LEU A 613 12.68 11.87 -14.91
N LEU A 614 12.47 11.06 -15.95
CA LEU A 614 12.78 11.43 -17.33
C LEU A 614 11.69 10.93 -18.28
N TRP A 615 11.53 11.66 -19.38
CA TRP A 615 10.69 11.28 -20.51
C TRP A 615 11.48 11.37 -21.82
N TYR A 616 11.56 10.27 -22.56
CA TYR A 616 12.06 10.25 -23.94
C TYR A 616 10.91 10.38 -24.93
N VAL A 617 11.09 11.26 -25.93
CA VAL A 617 10.14 11.40 -27.04
C VAL A 617 10.36 10.25 -28.02
N GLY A 618 9.37 9.38 -28.13
CA GLY A 618 9.41 8.17 -28.94
C GLY A 618 10.31 7.06 -28.39
N SER A 619 10.72 6.14 -29.26
CA SER A 619 11.56 4.98 -28.91
C SER A 619 13.06 5.32 -28.79
N ALA A 620 13.51 6.46 -29.31
CA ALA A 620 14.90 6.87 -29.23
C ALA A 620 15.30 7.26 -27.79
N THR A 621 16.58 7.09 -27.45
CA THR A 621 17.13 7.42 -26.12
C THR A 621 18.10 8.60 -26.12
N THR A 622 18.08 9.42 -27.17
CA THR A 622 19.06 10.50 -27.39
C THR A 622 18.60 11.87 -26.89
N ALA A 623 17.29 12.07 -26.70
CA ALA A 623 16.71 13.35 -26.29
C ALA A 623 15.79 13.19 -25.06
N PRO A 624 16.35 12.88 -23.87
CA PRO A 624 15.58 12.86 -22.64
C PRO A 624 15.07 14.26 -22.29
N ARG A 625 13.91 14.30 -21.64
CA ARG A 625 13.35 15.47 -20.97
C ARG A 625 13.38 15.21 -19.47
N ALA A 626 14.12 16.02 -18.71
CA ALA A 626 14.15 15.98 -17.26
C ALA A 626 12.89 16.63 -16.70
N LEU A 627 12.24 15.96 -15.75
CA LEU A 627 10.99 16.40 -15.14
C LEU A 627 11.26 16.79 -13.68
N GLN A 628 11.07 18.05 -13.32
CA GLN A 628 11.26 18.52 -11.95
C GLN A 628 9.91 18.64 -11.26
N GLY A 629 9.78 17.98 -10.10
CA GLY A 629 8.59 18.02 -9.25
C GLY A 629 8.69 19.07 -8.15
N ASP A 630 7.55 19.62 -7.74
CA ASP A 630 7.44 20.40 -6.51
C ASP A 630 7.36 19.51 -5.25
N GLU A 631 7.12 20.11 -4.08
CA GLU A 631 7.06 19.41 -2.79
C GLU A 631 5.98 18.31 -2.70
N ARG A 632 4.95 18.37 -3.57
CA ARG A 632 3.87 17.37 -3.67
C ARG A 632 4.05 16.43 -4.87
N GLY A 633 5.14 16.59 -5.63
CA GLY A 633 5.43 15.83 -6.84
C GLY A 633 4.80 16.38 -8.11
N SER A 634 4.22 17.58 -8.11
CA SER A 634 3.67 18.19 -9.33
C SER A 634 4.81 18.59 -10.26
N ILE A 635 4.78 18.19 -11.54
CA ILE A 635 5.84 18.52 -12.49
C ILE A 635 5.77 20.00 -12.85
N VAL A 636 6.69 20.82 -12.35
CA VAL A 636 6.71 22.30 -12.49
C VAL A 636 7.66 22.81 -13.57
N SER A 637 8.67 22.02 -13.96
CA SER A 637 9.49 22.33 -15.13
C SER A 637 9.89 21.09 -15.91
N VAL A 638 10.15 21.31 -17.20
CA VAL A 638 10.69 20.32 -18.12
C VAL A 638 11.94 20.89 -18.77
N ALA A 639 13.06 20.19 -18.66
CA ALA A 639 14.33 20.59 -19.27
C ALA A 639 14.83 19.53 -20.27
N ASP A 640 15.71 19.92 -21.20
CA ASP A 640 16.36 18.98 -22.12
C ASP A 640 17.57 18.26 -21.49
N ALA A 641 18.25 17.44 -22.28
CA ALA A 641 19.41 16.68 -21.85
C ALA A 641 20.59 17.53 -21.34
N SER A 642 20.70 18.78 -21.82
CA SER A 642 21.72 19.75 -21.39
C SER A 642 21.31 20.57 -20.18
N GLY A 643 20.09 20.34 -19.65
CA GLY A 643 19.51 21.08 -18.54
C GLY A 643 18.84 22.38 -18.97
N ALA A 644 18.78 22.68 -20.27
CA ALA A 644 18.13 23.89 -20.75
C ALA A 644 16.60 23.77 -20.62
N LEU A 645 15.96 24.83 -20.12
CA LEU A 645 14.52 24.87 -19.92
C LEU A 645 13.76 24.72 -21.25
N LEU A 646 12.84 23.74 -21.30
CA LEU A 646 11.90 23.56 -22.41
C LEU A 646 10.54 24.19 -22.12
N GLY A 647 10.12 24.19 -20.86
CA GLY A 647 8.92 24.88 -20.42
C GLY A 647 8.64 24.75 -18.93
N ILE A 648 7.81 25.67 -18.44
CA ILE A 648 7.35 25.74 -17.06
C ILE A 648 5.87 25.34 -17.06
N ASN A 649 5.53 24.43 -16.16
CA ASN A 649 4.16 24.04 -15.89
C ASN A 649 3.66 24.83 -14.67
N GLY A 650 2.42 25.30 -14.72
CA GLY A 650 1.78 26.01 -13.63
C GLY A 650 0.49 25.32 -13.19
N TYR A 651 0.16 25.49 -11.90
CA TYR A 651 -1.02 24.93 -11.25
C TYR A 651 -1.55 25.89 -10.19
N ASP A 652 -2.87 25.95 -10.00
CA ASP A 652 -3.44 26.42 -8.74
C ASP A 652 -3.32 25.32 -7.65
N GLU A 653 -3.85 25.58 -6.46
CA GLU A 653 -3.78 24.67 -5.32
C GLU A 653 -4.46 23.33 -5.59
N TYR A 654 -5.52 23.32 -6.41
CA TYR A 654 -6.30 22.13 -6.80
C TYR A 654 -5.87 21.52 -8.14
N GLY A 655 -4.79 22.01 -8.75
CA GLY A 655 -4.20 21.42 -9.95
C GLY A 655 -4.74 21.91 -11.29
N VAL A 656 -5.49 23.02 -11.32
CA VAL A 656 -5.91 23.66 -12.57
C VAL A 656 -4.66 24.08 -13.34
N PRO A 657 -4.40 23.50 -14.52
CA PRO A 657 -3.17 23.78 -15.24
C PRO A 657 -3.14 25.22 -15.76
N SER A 658 -1.96 25.71 -16.13
CA SER A 658 -1.85 26.94 -16.92
C SER A 658 -2.66 26.81 -18.21
N LEU A 659 -3.54 27.77 -18.48
CA LEU A 659 -4.42 27.75 -19.65
C LEU A 659 -4.12 28.88 -20.63
N ASP A 660 -4.30 28.60 -21.91
CA ASP A 660 -4.43 29.63 -22.93
C ASP A 660 -5.72 30.42 -22.67
N ARG A 661 -5.60 31.72 -22.40
CA ARG A 661 -6.74 32.57 -22.01
C ARG A 661 -7.79 32.77 -23.11
N THR A 662 -7.46 32.42 -24.36
CA THR A 662 -8.37 32.57 -25.52
C THR A 662 -9.12 31.27 -25.79
N THR A 663 -8.42 30.14 -25.75
CA THR A 663 -8.93 28.83 -26.16
C THR A 663 -9.28 27.92 -24.99
N GLY A 664 -8.79 28.22 -23.78
CA GLY A 664 -8.90 27.36 -22.60
C GLY A 664 -8.03 26.10 -22.67
N ALA A 665 -7.12 26.02 -23.65
CA ALA A 665 -6.25 24.85 -23.83
C ALA A 665 -5.20 24.77 -22.72
N ASN A 666 -4.89 23.56 -22.25
CA ASN A 666 -3.80 23.30 -21.32
C ASN A 666 -2.45 23.66 -21.98
N LEU A 667 -1.67 24.51 -21.33
CA LEU A 667 -0.33 24.94 -21.75
C LEU A 667 0.80 24.14 -21.11
N ASN A 668 0.51 23.31 -20.11
CA ASN A 668 1.51 22.48 -19.46
C ASN A 668 2.03 21.40 -20.41
N MET A 669 3.33 21.12 -20.30
CA MET A 669 4.05 20.14 -21.08
C MET A 669 4.00 18.75 -20.43
N GLY A 670 3.86 17.72 -21.27
CA GLY A 670 3.98 16.32 -20.87
C GLY A 670 2.70 15.72 -20.29
N ARG A 671 2.74 14.39 -20.10
CA ARG A 671 1.63 13.59 -19.56
C ARG A 671 1.51 13.69 -18.05
N TYR A 672 2.65 13.57 -17.38
CA TYR A 672 2.78 13.69 -15.93
C TYR A 672 2.77 15.16 -15.54
N GLN A 673 1.82 15.54 -14.70
CA GLN A 673 1.54 16.94 -14.38
C GLN A 673 1.30 17.10 -12.87
N TYR A 674 0.12 17.58 -12.43
CA TYR A 674 -0.21 17.83 -11.02
C TYR A 674 -0.07 16.56 -10.17
N THR A 675 0.65 16.67 -9.05
CA THR A 675 1.03 15.57 -8.12
C THR A 675 1.56 14.31 -8.81
N GLY A 676 2.22 14.44 -9.97
CA GLY A 676 2.72 13.30 -10.74
C GLY A 676 1.62 12.46 -11.39
N GLN A 677 0.39 12.97 -11.51
CA GLN A 677 -0.72 12.25 -12.13
C GLN A 677 -0.84 12.55 -13.62
N LEU A 678 -1.59 11.68 -14.31
CA LEU A 678 -1.63 11.65 -15.77
C LEU A 678 -2.74 12.56 -16.29
N TRP A 679 -2.37 13.62 -17.00
CA TRP A 679 -3.32 14.45 -17.74
C TRP A 679 -3.85 13.70 -18.96
N ILE A 680 -5.17 13.59 -19.09
CA ILE A 680 -5.85 13.03 -20.27
C ILE A 680 -6.40 14.20 -21.09
N PRO A 681 -5.65 14.69 -22.11
CA PRO A 681 -6.04 15.89 -22.86
C PRO A 681 -7.34 15.71 -23.63
N GLN A 682 -7.71 14.48 -23.99
CA GLN A 682 -8.99 14.14 -24.63
C GLN A 682 -10.19 14.44 -23.72
N LEU A 683 -9.97 14.55 -22.40
CA LEU A 683 -11.00 14.77 -21.38
C LEU A 683 -10.84 16.09 -20.62
N GLY A 684 -9.63 16.63 -20.55
CA GLY A 684 -9.34 17.76 -19.66
C GLY A 684 -9.35 17.38 -18.18
N LEU A 685 -9.01 16.12 -17.86
CA LEU A 685 -9.06 15.55 -16.51
C LEU A 685 -7.76 14.84 -16.16
N TYR A 686 -7.50 14.66 -14.87
CA TYR A 686 -6.43 13.81 -14.38
C TYR A 686 -6.92 12.39 -14.13
N TYR A 687 -6.15 11.40 -14.56
CA TYR A 687 -6.38 9.99 -14.26
C TYR A 687 -5.58 9.59 -13.02
N TYR A 688 -6.29 9.35 -11.93
CA TYR A 688 -5.76 8.92 -10.63
C TYR A 688 -5.96 7.41 -10.44
N LYS A 689 -5.81 6.60 -11.49
CA LYS A 689 -6.05 5.13 -11.46
C LYS A 689 -7.50 4.75 -11.14
N ALA A 690 -7.90 4.78 -9.87
CA ALA A 690 -9.25 4.38 -9.45
C ALA A 690 -10.33 5.38 -9.87
N ARG A 691 -10.02 6.68 -9.87
CA ARG A 691 -10.96 7.75 -10.18
C ARG A 691 -10.39 8.75 -11.17
N PHE A 692 -11.28 9.49 -11.84
CA PHE A 692 -10.92 10.70 -12.58
C PHE A 692 -11.13 11.91 -11.69
N TYR A 693 -10.13 12.79 -11.67
CA TYR A 693 -10.13 14.02 -10.89
C TYR A 693 -10.34 15.22 -11.81
N SER A 694 -11.29 16.09 -11.44
CA SER A 694 -11.49 17.39 -12.09
C SER A 694 -10.79 18.47 -11.25
N PRO A 695 -9.71 19.08 -11.77
CA PRO A 695 -9.06 20.18 -11.07
C PRO A 695 -9.97 21.41 -10.98
N PHE A 696 -10.83 21.60 -11.98
CA PHE A 696 -11.77 22.73 -12.03
C PHE A 696 -12.89 22.65 -11.00
N LEU A 697 -13.22 21.44 -10.53
CA LEU A 697 -14.19 21.24 -9.46
C LEU A 697 -13.51 21.03 -8.09
N GLY A 698 -12.21 20.76 -8.07
CA GLY A 698 -11.48 20.37 -6.87
C GLY A 698 -11.90 19.01 -6.30
N ARG A 699 -12.38 18.08 -7.14
CA ARG A 699 -12.91 16.78 -6.67
C ARG A 699 -12.90 15.67 -7.73
N PHE A 700 -13.08 14.44 -7.25
CA PHE A 700 -13.28 13.27 -8.11
C PHE A 700 -14.67 13.25 -8.75
N LEU A 701 -14.77 12.63 -9.93
CA LEU A 701 -16.03 12.44 -10.65
C LEU A 701 -16.84 11.24 -10.15
N GLN A 702 -16.19 10.29 -9.49
CA GLN A 702 -16.82 9.06 -8.98
C GLN A 702 -16.78 9.04 -7.45
N THR A 703 -17.74 8.34 -6.84
CA THR A 703 -17.67 8.02 -5.41
C THR A 703 -16.43 7.19 -5.11
N ASP A 704 -15.86 7.38 -3.95
CA ASP A 704 -14.72 6.60 -3.48
C ASP A 704 -15.03 5.09 -3.49
N PRO A 705 -14.27 4.25 -4.23
CA PRO A 705 -14.52 2.81 -4.28
C PRO A 705 -14.43 2.12 -2.91
N ILE A 706 -13.76 2.74 -1.94
CA ILE A 706 -13.56 2.18 -0.60
C ILE A 706 -14.59 2.68 0.42
N GLY A 707 -15.53 3.52 -0.03
CA GLY A 707 -16.56 4.14 0.80
C GLY A 707 -15.99 5.10 1.85
N TYR A 708 -16.52 5.05 3.07
CA TYR A 708 -16.18 5.99 4.14
C TYR A 708 -14.88 5.67 4.90
N LYS A 709 -13.99 4.86 4.31
CA LYS A 709 -12.72 4.48 4.94
C LYS A 709 -11.67 5.58 4.91
N ASP A 710 -11.60 6.36 3.82
CA ASP A 710 -10.75 7.55 3.74
C ASP A 710 -11.46 8.74 4.40
N GLN A 711 -12.62 9.14 3.85
CA GLN A 711 -13.34 10.33 4.28
C GLN A 711 -14.86 10.16 4.18
N ASN A 712 -15.59 10.98 4.94
CA ASN A 712 -17.06 10.94 4.92
C ASN A 712 -17.67 11.56 3.65
N ASN A 713 -16.94 12.43 2.94
CA ASN A 713 -17.36 12.95 1.65
C ASN A 713 -16.75 12.11 0.53
N LEU A 714 -17.57 11.28 -0.13
CA LEU A 714 -17.10 10.28 -1.10
C LEU A 714 -16.51 10.86 -2.40
N TYR A 715 -16.50 12.18 -2.59
CA TYR A 715 -15.91 12.83 -3.77
C TYR A 715 -14.74 13.75 -3.40
N ALA A 716 -14.49 13.99 -2.12
CA ALA A 716 -13.50 14.96 -1.69
C ALA A 716 -12.10 14.57 -2.17
N TYR A 717 -11.33 15.59 -2.56
CA TYR A 717 -9.90 15.42 -2.80
C TYR A 717 -9.17 15.82 -1.52
N VAL A 718 -8.46 14.86 -0.90
CA VAL A 718 -7.52 15.07 0.21
C VAL A 718 -8.05 15.95 1.35
N ALA A 719 -9.28 15.68 1.82
CA ALA A 719 -9.96 16.43 2.89
C ALA A 719 -10.07 17.95 2.64
N ASN A 720 -10.06 18.36 1.37
CA ASN A 720 -9.98 19.76 0.93
C ASN A 720 -8.73 20.50 1.43
N ASP A 721 -7.63 19.77 1.66
CA ASP A 721 -6.32 20.33 2.00
C ASP A 721 -5.24 19.92 0.97
N PRO A 722 -5.37 20.33 -0.31
CA PRO A 722 -4.46 19.93 -1.39
C PRO A 722 -3.06 20.55 -1.30
N VAL A 723 -2.84 21.43 -0.31
CA VAL A 723 -1.53 21.97 0.01
C VAL A 723 -0.73 21.00 0.89
N ASN A 724 -1.41 20.22 1.74
CA ASN A 724 -0.78 19.33 2.73
C ASN A 724 -1.05 17.84 2.48
N GLY A 725 -1.74 17.50 1.39
CA GLY A 725 -2.04 16.11 1.02
C GLY A 725 -2.02 15.88 -0.49
N ASN A 726 -1.82 14.63 -0.87
CA ASN A 726 -1.96 14.12 -2.24
C ASN A 726 -2.65 12.75 -2.21
N ASP A 727 -3.29 12.36 -3.32
CA ASP A 727 -3.91 11.03 -3.47
C ASP A 727 -3.15 10.27 -4.57
N PRO A 728 -2.32 9.26 -4.25
CA PRO A 728 -1.58 8.51 -5.26
C PRO A 728 -2.44 7.49 -6.01
N SER A 729 -3.53 6.99 -5.44
CA SER A 729 -4.27 5.84 -5.97
C SER A 729 -5.65 6.18 -6.52
N GLY A 730 -6.13 7.40 -6.23
CA GLY A 730 -7.52 7.79 -6.40
C GLY A 730 -8.45 7.09 -5.42
N GLU A 731 -7.96 6.52 -4.32
CA GLU A 731 -8.77 5.83 -3.29
C GLU A 731 -8.56 6.44 -1.90
N CYS A 732 -7.42 7.08 -1.67
CA CYS A 732 -7.09 7.60 -0.35
C CYS A 732 -6.02 8.68 -0.43
N ALA A 733 -6.23 9.73 0.35
CA ALA A 733 -5.21 10.72 0.61
C ALA A 733 -4.05 10.13 1.43
N ILE A 734 -2.83 10.58 1.14
CA ILE A 734 -1.72 10.51 2.07
C ILE A 734 -1.44 11.96 2.53
N GLY A 735 -1.40 12.16 3.85
CA GLY A 735 -1.06 13.43 4.50
C GLY A 735 0.36 13.40 5.09
N GLU A 736 0.90 14.56 5.46
CA GLU A 736 2.31 14.74 5.84
C GLU A 736 2.90 13.67 6.79
N SER A 737 3.66 12.74 6.19
CA SER A 737 4.90 12.21 6.75
C SER A 737 5.82 11.88 5.58
N PHE A 738 7.05 12.38 5.63
CA PHE A 738 8.03 12.30 4.55
C PHE A 738 8.63 10.88 4.44
N VAL A 739 7.80 9.89 4.11
CA VAL A 739 8.17 8.61 3.48
C VAL A 739 6.95 8.19 2.67
N ALA A 740 7.12 7.93 1.37
CA ALA A 740 6.05 7.45 0.50
C ALA A 740 5.45 6.13 1.03
N VAL A 741 4.30 6.21 1.70
CA VAL A 741 3.47 5.07 2.05
C VAL A 741 2.19 5.18 1.23
N ASN A 742 2.18 4.55 0.05
CA ASN A 742 0.97 4.40 -0.75
C ASN A 742 0.15 3.23 -0.17
N GLY A 743 -0.89 3.55 0.59
CA GLY A 743 -1.86 2.56 1.04
C GLY A 743 -3.04 3.21 1.72
N CYS A 744 -4.25 2.88 1.26
CA CYS A 744 -5.44 3.14 2.04
C CYS A 744 -5.56 2.11 3.17
N GLY A 745 -5.94 2.56 4.37
CA GLY A 745 -6.23 1.66 5.49
C GLY A 745 -5.14 1.56 6.55
N ILE A 746 -4.16 2.47 6.57
CA ILE A 746 -3.50 2.78 7.83
C ILE A 746 -4.45 3.76 8.52
N SER A 747 -5.33 3.24 9.40
CA SER A 747 -5.76 4.03 10.56
C SER A 747 -4.51 4.74 11.02
N TYR A 748 -4.48 6.08 11.04
CA TYR A 748 -3.31 6.83 11.50
C TYR A 748 -2.64 5.98 12.56
N ALA A 749 -1.43 5.46 12.27
CA ALA A 749 -0.55 5.11 13.36
C ALA A 749 -0.25 6.48 13.96
N GLU A 750 -1.23 7.01 14.71
CA GLU A 750 -0.99 7.85 15.83
C GLU A 750 0.18 7.20 16.56
N PRO A 751 1.09 7.99 17.14
CA PRO A 751 2.24 7.47 17.88
C PRO A 751 1.90 6.34 18.87
N ASN A 752 0.65 6.21 19.30
CA ASN A 752 -0.19 5.01 19.42
C ASN A 752 0.35 3.80 20.21
N ASP A 753 1.32 3.08 19.66
CA ASP A 753 1.76 1.78 20.21
C ASP A 753 3.17 1.86 20.83
N PRO A 754 3.33 1.65 22.15
CA PRO A 754 4.63 1.60 22.82
C PRO A 754 5.42 0.30 22.56
N THR A 755 4.88 -0.67 21.81
CA THR A 755 5.54 -1.95 21.51
C THR A 755 6.10 -2.06 20.10
N THR A 756 5.77 -1.13 19.21
CA THR A 756 6.42 -1.02 17.90
C THR A 756 7.63 -0.10 18.01
N PRO A 757 8.86 -0.60 17.84
CA PRO A 757 10.02 0.26 17.67
C PRO A 757 9.76 1.16 16.46
N ALA A 758 10.24 2.40 16.51
CA ALA A 758 10.33 3.23 15.31
C ALA A 758 11.07 2.43 14.23
N ILE A 759 10.35 1.92 13.23
CA ILE A 759 10.95 1.20 12.10
C ILE A 759 11.62 2.25 11.23
N SER A 760 12.84 2.63 11.61
CA SER A 760 13.80 3.26 10.72
C SER A 760 14.22 2.22 9.70
N SER A 761 13.59 2.16 8.52
CA SER A 761 14.26 1.87 7.24
C SER A 761 13.26 1.56 6.12
N ASN A 762 13.56 2.12 4.97
CA ASN A 762 12.87 1.98 3.69
C ASN A 762 12.85 0.53 3.12
N ILE A 763 13.32 -0.48 3.87
CA ILE A 763 13.52 -1.86 3.39
C ILE A 763 12.26 -2.74 3.60
N GLU A 764 11.47 -2.52 4.64
CA GLU A 764 10.22 -3.27 4.86
C GLU A 764 9.01 -2.61 4.17
N MET A 765 9.04 -1.29 3.97
CA MET A 765 7.97 -0.55 3.28
C MET A 765 7.90 -0.85 1.78
N GLN A 766 9.03 -1.09 1.10
CA GLN A 766 9.03 -1.51 -0.31
C GLN A 766 8.49 -2.93 -0.51
N ARG A 767 8.54 -3.81 0.51
CA ARG A 767 8.00 -5.18 0.43
C ARG A 767 6.49 -5.22 0.72
N ALA A 768 5.96 -4.26 1.47
CA ALA A 768 4.52 -4.03 1.62
C ALA A 768 3.88 -3.42 0.36
N PHE A 769 4.69 -2.75 -0.47
CA PHE A 769 4.23 -1.95 -1.62
C PHE A 769 3.68 -2.78 -2.79
N GLU A 770 4.16 -4.01 -3.01
CA GLU A 770 3.59 -4.92 -4.01
C GLU A 770 2.39 -5.75 -3.48
N SER A 771 2.16 -5.73 -2.16
CA SER A 771 1.11 -6.50 -1.48
C SER A 771 -0.18 -5.71 -1.24
N ASN A 772 -0.09 -4.39 -1.03
CA ASN A 772 -1.24 -3.59 -0.56
C ASN A 772 -2.10 -2.94 -1.66
N ARG A 773 -1.73 -3.07 -2.93
CA ARG A 773 -2.45 -2.42 -4.04
C ARG A 773 -3.70 -3.18 -4.53
N TYR A 774 -4.00 -4.33 -3.94
CA TYR A 774 -5.16 -5.16 -4.32
C TYR A 774 -6.21 -5.29 -3.21
N ALA A 775 -6.04 -4.60 -2.09
CA ALA A 775 -6.84 -4.82 -0.89
C ALA A 775 -8.28 -4.28 -0.95
N GLU A 776 -8.63 -3.38 -1.89
CA GLU A 776 -10.01 -2.85 -1.98
C GLU A 776 -10.63 -2.88 -3.38
N LYS A 777 -10.00 -3.60 -4.31
CA LYS A 777 -10.77 -4.28 -5.37
C LYS A 777 -11.37 -5.55 -4.81
N ASP A 778 -12.24 -5.37 -3.83
CA ASP A 778 -13.47 -6.12 -3.73
C ASP A 778 -13.32 -7.62 -4.08
N VAL A 779 -12.74 -8.33 -3.08
CA VAL A 779 -12.42 -9.76 -2.93
C VAL A 779 -10.93 -10.13 -3.13
N GLN A 780 -10.18 -10.19 -2.02
CA GLN A 780 -9.30 -11.34 -1.71
C GLN A 780 -8.86 -11.27 -0.23
N PHE A 781 -9.36 -12.17 0.60
CA PHE A 781 -8.79 -12.44 1.92
C PHE A 781 -7.54 -13.30 1.75
N CYS A 782 -6.51 -12.89 2.48
CA CYS A 782 -5.26 -13.60 2.67
C CYS A 782 -5.51 -14.86 3.52
N VAL A 783 -5.40 -16.05 2.95
CA VAL A 783 -5.09 -17.28 3.70
C VAL A 783 -3.65 -17.65 3.39
N GLY A 784 -2.71 -17.02 4.10
CA GLY A 784 -1.29 -17.25 3.81
C GLY A 784 -0.27 -16.38 4.53
N CYS A 785 -0.53 -15.85 5.74
CA CYS A 785 0.53 -15.21 6.54
C CYS A 785 0.44 -15.63 8.01
N PHE A 786 0.79 -16.89 8.30
CA PHE A 786 1.30 -17.29 9.62
C PHE A 786 2.22 -18.51 9.43
N GLY A 787 3.44 -18.23 9.00
CA GLY A 787 4.59 -19.09 9.26
C GLY A 787 5.41 -18.45 10.38
N ILE A 788 4.95 -18.58 11.63
CA ILE A 788 5.80 -18.35 12.79
C ILE A 788 6.96 -19.33 12.65
N GLY A 789 8.14 -18.79 12.34
CA GLY A 789 9.38 -19.52 12.50
C GLY A 789 9.52 -19.85 13.98
N THR A 790 9.37 -21.12 14.32
CA THR A 790 9.97 -21.64 15.55
C THR A 790 11.47 -21.41 15.45
N GLU A 791 12.02 -20.73 16.46
CA GLU A 791 13.44 -20.66 16.72
C GLU A 791 14.10 -22.04 16.54
N GLN A 792 15.20 -22.11 15.79
CA GLN A 792 16.43 -22.76 16.26
C GLN A 792 17.63 -22.48 15.35
N SER A 793 18.60 -21.78 15.97
CA SER A 793 20.06 -21.97 15.87
C SER A 793 20.79 -21.79 14.52
N HIS A 794 21.53 -20.67 14.48
CA HIS A 794 22.84 -20.42 13.87
C HIS A 794 23.65 -21.61 13.28
N GLY A 795 24.23 -21.37 12.10
CA GLY A 795 25.39 -22.08 11.56
C GLY A 795 25.87 -21.53 10.21
N GLN A 796 26.84 -20.60 10.23
CA GLN A 796 27.54 -20.01 9.08
C GLN A 796 28.32 -21.02 8.21
N ILE A 797 28.41 -20.79 6.88
CA ILE A 797 29.66 -20.80 6.06
C ILE A 797 29.51 -19.81 4.87
N VAL A 798 30.57 -19.05 4.56
CA VAL A 798 30.66 -17.92 3.60
C VAL A 798 31.59 -18.24 2.39
N ARG A 799 31.17 -17.82 1.17
CA ARG A 799 31.85 -17.37 -0.11
C ARG A 799 32.92 -18.21 -0.87
N ASP A 800 32.75 -18.40 -2.22
CA ASP A 800 33.35 -17.63 -3.37
C ASP A 800 33.39 -18.38 -4.75
N ALA A 801 33.43 -17.59 -5.86
CA ALA A 801 34.01 -17.83 -7.22
C ALA A 801 33.12 -17.94 -8.50
N ALA A 802 33.64 -17.39 -9.62
CA ALA A 802 33.02 -17.12 -10.93
C ALA A 802 33.68 -17.83 -12.15
N ALA A 803 32.93 -17.98 -13.27
CA ALA A 803 33.26 -18.15 -14.73
C ALA A 803 33.90 -19.48 -15.32
N GLY A 804 33.35 -19.96 -16.47
CA GLY A 804 34.06 -20.79 -17.51
C GLY A 804 33.47 -22.16 -17.94
N TYR A 805 33.66 -22.62 -19.20
CA TYR A 805 32.94 -23.71 -19.97
C TYR A 805 33.85 -24.96 -20.31
N TYR A 806 33.34 -26.22 -20.16
CA TYR A 806 33.65 -27.64 -20.65
C TYR A 806 35.06 -28.14 -21.18
N PRO A 807 35.49 -29.46 -21.08
CA PRO A 807 34.83 -30.72 -21.55
C PRO A 807 35.01 -32.05 -20.72
N ASN A 808 34.42 -33.15 -21.23
CA ASN A 808 34.01 -34.46 -20.67
C ASN A 808 35.04 -35.50 -20.13
N SER A 809 34.50 -36.38 -19.24
CA SER A 809 34.61 -37.86 -19.15
C SER A 809 35.31 -38.48 -17.91
N GLN A 810 34.74 -39.60 -17.41
CA GLN A 810 35.25 -40.58 -16.42
C GLN A 810 34.79 -40.51 -14.93
N ILE A 811 33.48 -40.38 -14.60
CA ILE A 811 33.00 -40.56 -13.21
C ILE A 811 31.62 -41.26 -13.05
N PRO A 812 31.40 -42.51 -13.52
CA PRO A 812 30.29 -43.30 -12.97
C PRO A 812 30.69 -44.72 -12.53
N LYS A 813 31.72 -44.85 -11.67
CA LYS A 813 32.08 -46.17 -11.07
C LYS A 813 32.29 -46.20 -9.55
N ALA A 814 32.44 -45.08 -8.86
CA ALA A 814 32.72 -45.09 -7.41
C ALA A 814 31.48 -44.94 -6.50
N ILE A 815 30.40 -44.31 -6.95
CA ILE A 815 29.20 -44.05 -6.13
C ILE A 815 28.30 -45.30 -5.99
N ALA A 816 28.42 -46.26 -6.92
CA ALA A 816 27.68 -47.51 -6.86
C ALA A 816 28.18 -48.50 -5.77
N GLN A 817 29.30 -48.20 -5.08
CA GLN A 817 29.88 -49.13 -4.10
C GLN A 817 29.69 -48.72 -2.64
N ALA A 818 29.48 -47.42 -2.34
CA ALA A 818 29.24 -46.95 -0.97
C ALA A 818 27.81 -47.20 -0.46
N VAL A 819 26.82 -47.28 -1.37
CA VAL A 819 25.42 -47.58 -1.02
C VAL A 819 25.20 -49.06 -0.68
N ARG A 820 26.18 -49.95 -0.93
CA ARG A 820 26.07 -51.39 -0.68
C ARG A 820 26.67 -51.89 0.64
N THR A 821 27.41 -51.08 1.40
CA THR A 821 28.18 -51.60 2.56
C THR A 821 27.98 -50.87 3.89
N GLY A 822 27.12 -49.85 3.96
CA GLY A 822 26.61 -49.35 5.25
C GLY A 822 27.67 -48.94 6.28
N GLN A 823 28.79 -48.35 5.83
CA GLN A 823 29.83 -47.79 6.71
C GLN A 823 30.01 -46.29 6.42
N PRO A 824 30.14 -45.43 7.44
CA PRO A 824 30.32 -43.99 7.24
C PRO A 824 31.74 -43.70 6.77
N ALA A 825 31.91 -43.34 5.50
CA ALA A 825 33.16 -42.77 5.01
C ALA A 825 33.10 -41.24 5.14
N ALA A 826 34.00 -40.69 5.96
CA ALA A 826 34.27 -39.26 6.00
C ALA A 826 34.85 -38.82 4.65
N VAL A 827 34.14 -37.95 3.93
CA VAL A 827 34.62 -37.33 2.69
C VAL A 827 34.62 -35.83 2.89
N ARG A 828 35.81 -35.22 2.85
CA ARG A 828 36.03 -33.78 2.86
C ARG A 828 35.41 -33.15 1.61
N PHE A 829 34.64 -32.10 1.78
CA PHE A 829 34.13 -31.27 0.69
C PHE A 829 35.16 -30.21 0.31
N THR A 830 35.59 -30.19 -0.95
CA THR A 830 36.09 -28.99 -1.63
C THR A 830 35.11 -28.65 -2.74
N THR A 831 34.71 -27.38 -2.79
CA THR A 831 33.61 -26.84 -3.60
C THR A 831 33.97 -26.72 -5.09
N SER A 832 33.06 -27.11 -6.00
CA SER A 832 32.70 -26.35 -7.21
C SER A 832 31.44 -26.89 -7.90
N SER A 833 30.88 -26.11 -8.83
CA SER A 833 29.47 -25.84 -9.10
C SER A 833 28.86 -26.42 -10.40
N SER A 834 27.69 -27.07 -10.28
CA SER A 834 26.45 -27.10 -11.16
C SER A 834 26.48 -27.64 -12.62
N PRO A 835 25.34 -27.88 -13.32
CA PRO A 835 24.11 -28.64 -13.01
C PRO A 835 23.75 -29.70 -14.09
N THR A 836 22.96 -30.73 -13.78
CA THR A 836 21.94 -31.28 -14.73
C THR A 836 20.84 -32.02 -13.96
N ASN A 837 19.60 -31.74 -14.35
CA ASN A 837 18.37 -32.25 -13.78
C ASN A 837 18.20 -33.77 -13.97
N LEU A 838 18.00 -34.48 -12.87
CA LEU A 838 17.25 -35.74 -12.81
C LEU A 838 16.40 -35.69 -11.52
N VAL A 839 15.20 -35.12 -11.61
CA VAL A 839 14.20 -35.26 -10.54
C VAL A 839 13.63 -36.67 -10.63
N GLY A 840 14.17 -37.58 -9.81
CA GLY A 840 13.52 -38.86 -9.52
C GLY A 840 12.51 -38.65 -8.41
N TYR A 841 11.22 -38.82 -8.71
CA TYR A 841 10.18 -38.81 -7.68
C TYR A 841 10.23 -40.12 -6.87
N TYR A 842 10.35 -40.01 -5.55
CA TYR A 842 10.17 -41.13 -4.62
C TYR A 842 8.78 -41.03 -4.00
N ARG A 843 8.03 -42.14 -4.00
CA ARG A 843 6.80 -42.25 -3.23
C ARG A 843 7.15 -42.81 -1.85
N ILE A 844 6.82 -42.06 -0.79
CA ILE A 844 6.86 -42.56 0.59
C ILE A 844 5.43 -42.95 0.94
N ASN A 845 5.18 -44.25 1.06
CA ASN A 845 3.89 -44.74 1.56
C ASN A 845 3.98 -44.82 3.09
N TRP A 846 3.12 -44.08 3.76
CA TRP A 846 2.92 -44.16 5.19
C TRP A 846 1.78 -45.13 5.47
N GLN A 847 2.05 -46.20 6.21
CA GLN A 847 1.00 -47.02 6.81
C GLN A 847 1.04 -46.82 8.32
N GLY A 848 -0.08 -46.34 8.86
CA GLY A 848 -0.31 -46.14 10.27
C GLY A 848 -1.38 -47.10 10.79
N SER A 849 -1.22 -47.59 12.02
CA SER A 849 -2.31 -48.23 12.77
C SER A 849 -2.48 -47.53 14.10
N VAL A 850 -3.74 -47.40 14.52
CA VAL A 850 -4.15 -46.83 15.81
C VAL A 850 -4.70 -47.94 16.67
N SER A 851 -4.23 -48.06 17.91
CA SER A 851 -4.88 -48.91 18.91
C SER A 851 -5.12 -48.16 20.21
N VAL A 852 -6.18 -48.55 20.90
CA VAL A 852 -6.63 -47.95 22.15
C VAL A 852 -6.60 -49.00 23.24
N LYS A 853 -5.92 -48.71 24.35
CA LYS A 853 -5.98 -49.52 25.57
C LYS A 853 -5.94 -48.60 26.79
N ASN A 854 -6.88 -48.77 27.71
CA ASN A 854 -7.04 -47.98 28.93
C ASN A 854 -7.06 -46.45 28.70
N GLY A 855 -7.77 -45.99 27.67
CA GLY A 855 -7.94 -44.56 27.40
C GLY A 855 -6.71 -43.86 26.81
N VAL A 856 -5.64 -44.59 26.49
CA VAL A 856 -4.46 -44.05 25.82
C VAL A 856 -4.44 -44.51 24.36
N TYR A 857 -4.33 -43.55 23.43
CA TYR A 857 -4.20 -43.78 22.00
C TYR A 857 -2.72 -43.98 21.65
N THR A 858 -2.38 -45.10 20.99
CA THR A 858 -1.03 -45.32 20.46
C THR A 858 -1.07 -45.36 18.94
N ILE A 859 -0.30 -44.47 18.31
CA ILE A 859 -0.15 -44.38 16.85
C ILE A 859 1.23 -44.93 16.50
N LYS A 860 1.29 -45.91 15.59
CA LYS A 860 2.56 -46.36 14.99
C LYS A 860 2.54 -46.10 13.50
N ALA A 861 3.55 -45.41 12.99
CA ALA A 861 3.75 -45.16 11.57
C ALA A 861 5.05 -45.84 11.09
N TYR A 862 4.99 -46.54 9.96
CA TYR A 862 6.17 -47.07 9.28
C TYR A 862 6.23 -46.50 7.85
N GLY A 863 7.40 -46.02 7.45
CA GLY A 863 7.69 -45.59 6.08
C GLY A 863 8.43 -46.69 5.32
N GLN A 864 7.94 -47.05 4.13
CA GLN A 864 8.72 -47.81 3.15
C GLN A 864 8.92 -46.96 1.87
N VAL A 865 10.16 -46.92 1.40
CA VAL A 865 10.56 -46.23 0.15
C VAL A 865 10.68 -47.28 -0.95
N ALA A 866 9.84 -47.18 -1.98
CA ALA A 866 9.93 -48.03 -3.17
C ALA A 866 10.19 -47.19 -4.42
N ARG A 867 11.13 -47.64 -5.27
CA ARG A 867 11.46 -47.02 -6.55
C ARG A 867 10.70 -47.76 -7.66
N GLN A 868 9.87 -47.06 -8.43
CA GLN A 868 9.18 -47.60 -9.61
C GLN A 868 9.53 -46.71 -10.82
N PRO A 869 10.04 -47.26 -11.94
CA PRO A 869 10.26 -46.50 -13.18
C PRO A 869 8.96 -46.42 -14.00
N TYR A 870 8.58 -45.23 -14.44
CA TYR A 870 7.56 -45.05 -15.49
C TYR A 870 8.28 -44.79 -16.82
N ASP A 871 8.08 -45.67 -17.80
CA ASP A 871 8.46 -45.43 -19.19
C ASP A 871 7.32 -44.66 -19.90
N TRP A 872 7.67 -43.51 -20.48
CA TRP A 872 6.77 -42.72 -21.33
C TRP A 872 6.92 -43.20 -22.77
N LYS A 873 5.84 -43.70 -23.38
CA LYS A 873 5.71 -43.77 -24.85
C LYS A 873 4.56 -42.87 -25.29
N PRO A 874 4.75 -41.99 -26.29
CA PRO A 874 3.67 -41.17 -26.80
C PRO A 874 2.75 -42.01 -27.69
N ASP A 875 1.43 -41.85 -27.54
CA ASP A 875 0.47 -42.22 -28.58
C ASP A 875 -0.04 -40.98 -29.33
N SER A 876 -0.52 -41.22 -30.53
CA SER A 876 -0.77 -40.23 -31.58
C SER A 876 -2.14 -39.56 -31.51
N SER A 877 -2.65 -39.20 -30.31
CA SER A 877 -4.02 -38.66 -30.19
C SER A 877 -4.22 -37.39 -29.35
N GLY A 878 -3.16 -36.66 -29.02
CA GLY A 878 -3.22 -35.20 -28.79
C GLY A 878 -4.26 -34.66 -27.79
N THR A 879 -4.64 -35.40 -26.75
CA THR A 879 -5.55 -34.93 -25.70
C THR A 879 -5.10 -35.42 -24.33
N ASN A 880 -4.63 -34.50 -23.46
CA ASN A 880 -4.41 -34.77 -22.04
C ASN A 880 -5.50 -34.08 -21.22
N LEU A 881 -6.58 -34.81 -20.93
CA LEU A 881 -7.42 -34.61 -19.76
C LEU A 881 -6.83 -35.45 -18.62
N ILE A 882 -6.39 -34.82 -17.54
CA ILE A 882 -6.17 -35.56 -16.29
C ILE A 882 -7.55 -35.74 -15.64
N ARG A 883 -8.00 -36.99 -15.52
CA ARG A 883 -9.11 -37.38 -14.65
C ARG A 883 -8.65 -37.35 -13.19
N ASP A 884 -9.52 -36.83 -12.35
CA ASP A 884 -9.47 -36.87 -10.89
C ASP A 884 -9.05 -38.23 -10.33
N VAL A 885 -8.18 -38.21 -9.32
CA VAL A 885 -8.10 -39.28 -8.32
C VAL A 885 -8.52 -38.67 -6.99
N GLY A 886 -9.82 -38.70 -6.74
CA GLY A 886 -10.39 -38.46 -5.41
C GLY A 886 -10.02 -39.62 -4.47
N VAL A 887 -9.54 -39.27 -3.28
CA VAL A 887 -9.51 -40.21 -2.15
C VAL A 887 -10.93 -40.31 -1.62
N ALA A 888 -11.61 -41.41 -1.96
CA ALA A 888 -12.89 -41.77 -1.36
C ALA A 888 -12.64 -42.31 0.05
N LEU A 889 -13.03 -41.54 1.08
CA LEU A 889 -13.40 -42.12 2.37
C LEU A 889 -14.81 -42.69 2.20
N VAL A 890 -14.90 -44.03 2.15
CA VAL A 890 -16.18 -44.75 2.15
C VAL A 890 -16.76 -44.64 3.55
N ASP A 891 -17.73 -43.74 3.72
CA ASP A 891 -18.56 -43.67 4.92
C ASP A 891 -19.59 -44.81 4.86
N LYS A 892 -19.42 -45.84 5.70
CA LYS A 892 -20.45 -46.85 5.92
C LYS A 892 -21.40 -46.32 6.98
N GLY A 893 -22.60 -45.97 6.52
CA GLY A 893 -23.59 -45.21 7.27
C GLY A 893 -24.06 -45.80 8.60
N LEU A 894 -24.57 -44.89 9.43
CA LEU A 894 -25.48 -45.16 10.53
C LEU A 894 -26.63 -44.14 10.46
N VAL A 895 -27.85 -44.67 10.26
CA VAL A 895 -29.14 -43.95 10.36
C VAL A 895 -29.57 -43.93 11.84
N PRO A 896 -30.29 -42.89 12.33
CA PRO A 896 -30.37 -42.58 13.77
C PRO A 896 -31.43 -43.41 14.51
N GLY A 897 -31.09 -43.77 15.75
CA GLY A 897 -31.99 -44.38 16.73
C GLY A 897 -32.13 -43.50 17.97
N VAL A 898 -33.38 -43.16 18.24
CA VAL A 898 -33.91 -42.40 19.38
C VAL A 898 -33.67 -43.16 20.70
N ASP A 899 -33.09 -42.53 21.73
CA ASP A 899 -33.71 -42.27 23.05
C ASP A 899 -32.70 -41.91 24.16
N GLY A 900 -32.98 -40.75 24.79
CA GLY A 900 -32.82 -40.38 26.19
C GLY A 900 -31.71 -40.94 27.08
N LYS A 901 -30.80 -40.05 27.52
CA LYS A 901 -30.61 -39.61 28.93
C LYS A 901 -29.29 -38.82 29.11
N HIS A 902 -29.43 -37.50 29.29
CA HIS A 902 -28.61 -36.40 29.90
C HIS A 902 -27.08 -36.55 30.19
N PRO A 903 -26.28 -35.45 30.32
CA PRO A 903 -26.59 -34.02 30.18
C PRO A 903 -25.70 -33.27 29.15
N THR A 904 -26.27 -32.23 28.53
CA THR A 904 -25.59 -31.26 27.67
C THR A 904 -24.78 -30.28 28.54
N MET A 905 -23.47 -30.19 28.30
CA MET A 905 -22.62 -29.15 28.87
C MET A 905 -22.42 -28.07 27.82
N TYR A 906 -22.91 -26.86 28.10
CA TYR A 906 -22.66 -25.66 27.30
C TYR A 906 -21.22 -25.20 27.53
N LEU A 907 -20.45 -24.98 26.47
CA LEU A 907 -19.28 -24.10 26.52
C LEU A 907 -19.65 -22.78 25.84
N VAL A 908 -19.84 -21.78 26.70
CA VAL A 908 -19.82 -20.35 26.37
C VAL A 908 -18.36 -19.98 26.13
N PRO A 909 -17.97 -19.33 25.02
CA PRO A 909 -16.68 -18.66 24.96
C PRO A 909 -16.86 -17.28 25.58
N ASP A 910 -16.46 -17.14 26.83
CA ASP A 910 -16.27 -15.84 27.48
C ASP A 910 -14.76 -15.57 27.64
N ARG A 911 -14.38 -14.38 27.14
CA ARG A 911 -13.27 -13.47 27.44
C ARG A 911 -12.02 -13.96 28.20
N ASP A 912 -10.88 -13.61 27.61
CA ASP A 912 -9.64 -13.08 28.21
C ASP A 912 -9.30 -13.44 29.66
N ILE A 913 -8.27 -14.30 29.83
CA ILE A 913 -7.42 -14.30 31.02
C ILE A 913 -5.96 -14.45 30.56
N TYR A 914 -5.20 -13.35 30.56
CA TYR A 914 -3.74 -13.38 30.61
C TYR A 914 -3.31 -13.74 32.04
N GLY A 915 -2.71 -14.91 32.22
CA GLY A 915 -2.10 -15.36 33.47
C GLY A 915 -0.66 -15.82 33.23
N THR A 916 0.29 -15.05 33.75
CA THR A 916 1.73 -15.31 33.76
C THR A 916 2.06 -16.58 34.54
N PHE A 917 2.84 -17.50 33.96
CA PHE A 917 3.55 -18.55 34.71
C PHE A 917 5.03 -18.57 34.33
N ARG A 918 5.86 -17.93 35.17
CA ARG A 918 7.28 -18.24 35.34
C ARG A 918 7.38 -19.49 36.23
N GLY A 919 8.28 -20.42 35.91
CA GLY A 919 8.97 -21.19 36.93
C GLY A 919 9.22 -22.68 36.67
N MET A 920 10.48 -22.96 36.35
CA MET A 920 11.31 -24.04 36.90
C MET A 920 11.27 -25.46 36.30
N VAL A 921 12.34 -25.75 35.55
CA VAL A 921 13.27 -26.90 35.68
C VAL A 921 12.67 -28.31 35.73
N LYS A 922 12.75 -29.04 34.61
CA LYS A 922 13.70 -30.17 34.44
C LYS A 922 13.80 -30.63 32.99
#